data_AF-A0A5B8NPA2-F1
#
_entry.id   AF-A0A5B8NPA2-F1
#
_cell.length_a   1.000
_cell.length_b   1.000
_cell.length_c   1.000
_cell.angle_alpha   90.00
_cell.angle_beta   90.00
_cell.angle_gamma   90.00
#
_symmetry.space_group_name_H-M   'P 1'
#
loop_
_entity.id
_entity.type
_entity.pdbx_description
1 polymer ?
#
loop_
_entity_poly.entity_id
_entity_poly.type
_entity_poly.pdbx_seq_one_letter_code
_entity_poly.pdbx_strand_id
1 'polypeptide(L)'
;MEEILYIEIPVSDSKLVYQWLQQQWEIDCNQKKLTRQGVRLQFINTPGELSIFIWSLQNTTYLKVFRWGNFPASFGRRVAQNLKYSIEQAFPPSYPELPEIDLSKESIFSALAPYYPKTVHFFQKIPNGESALKRVYWWEQRWRQEVRHPQEPKTVIKQTATEPNSDPEYDLIYVGGALGVIHAAVMAKRGYRVLLLERLPFGRMNREWNISRQEFQALIDLGLFTEAEFEAVIAKEYLDGYNKFFDGNNPPHLKGDVLHTPNVLNIALDSEKVLRVCGEKLREAGGEIWDETEFVEANISKTAVTVEGKHLPTQTTQKAVGRLLIDAMGSASPIAWQLNGNRAFDSVCPTVGATIKRGFPEGVWDPNYGDVLNSHGDISRGRQLIWELFPATEEEFTIYLFHYHEVHPDNPGSLLEMYEDFFTILPEYRRCDMEQLEWKKATFGYIPGHFSVGKRDRAVAFDRLLALGDAACLQSPLVFTGFGSLIRNLERLTTLLDTALKHDLLEADSLNQVRAYQSNVAVTWLFSKGMMVPTGKTLPPQRINAMLNTFFGLLANEPPVVAETFIKDRATWVLFNRLALKAAKMNPALLGWIWEQAGGKDFIRWVGSYLSFTFDAFISFLFRGWFPQWLKNNQSWLEKRFPKLWLRGLSFSYAITTGMGKVRSKN
;
A
#
# COMPACT_ATOMS: atom_id res chain seq x y z
N MET A 1 4.97 40.18 11.80
CA MET A 1 4.61 39.54 10.53
C MET A 1 3.64 38.41 10.86
N GLU A 2 2.54 38.27 10.13
CA GLU A 2 1.53 37.23 10.37
C GLU A 2 1.25 36.48 9.07
N GLU A 3 1.34 35.14 9.06
CA GLU A 3 0.97 34.32 7.91
C GLU A 3 -0.56 34.32 7.75
N ILE A 4 -1.05 34.66 6.56
CA ILE A 4 -2.50 34.71 6.26
C ILE A 4 -2.92 33.76 5.14
N LEU A 5 -1.95 33.21 4.40
CA LEU A 5 -2.19 32.20 3.37
C LEU A 5 -0.94 31.32 3.24
N TYR A 6 -1.16 30.01 3.15
CA TYR A 6 -0.17 29.04 2.70
C TYR A 6 -0.87 28.06 1.76
N ILE A 7 -0.40 27.98 0.52
CA ILE A 7 -0.97 27.10 -0.52
C ILE A 7 0.12 26.39 -1.30
N GLU A 8 -0.26 25.27 -1.87
CA GLU A 8 0.47 24.54 -2.87
C GLU A 8 -0.05 24.98 -4.25
N ILE A 9 0.85 25.08 -5.21
CA ILE A 9 0.58 25.35 -6.61
C ILE A 9 1.18 24.14 -7.34
N PRO A 10 0.37 23.24 -7.94
CA PRO A 10 0.79 21.91 -8.37
C PRO A 10 1.61 21.94 -9.67
N VAL A 11 2.68 22.73 -9.68
CA VAL A 11 3.56 23.02 -10.81
C VAL A 11 5.00 22.91 -10.35
N SER A 12 5.80 22.13 -11.08
CA SER A 12 7.23 21.95 -10.81
C SER A 12 8.05 23.19 -11.17
N ASP A 13 7.75 23.86 -12.28
CA ASP A 13 8.45 25.08 -12.70
C ASP A 13 7.91 26.34 -12.00
N SER A 14 8.54 26.67 -10.87
CA SER A 14 8.24 27.90 -10.13
C SER A 14 8.39 29.19 -10.94
N LYS A 15 9.15 29.20 -12.05
CA LYS A 15 9.31 30.38 -12.92
C LYS A 15 8.01 30.81 -13.58
N LEU A 16 7.19 29.85 -14.00
CA LEU A 16 5.86 30.13 -14.56
C LEU A 16 4.98 30.84 -13.52
N VAL A 17 5.05 30.39 -12.27
CA VAL A 17 4.29 30.98 -11.16
C VAL A 17 4.81 32.38 -10.82
N TYR A 18 6.13 32.60 -10.78
CA TYR A 18 6.72 33.92 -10.57
C TYR A 18 6.26 34.91 -11.65
N GLN A 19 6.37 34.52 -12.92
CA GLN A 19 5.98 35.37 -14.06
C GLN A 19 4.49 35.71 -14.01
N TRP A 20 3.63 34.70 -13.76
CA TRP A 20 2.20 34.92 -13.61
C TRP A 20 1.90 35.88 -12.45
N LEU A 21 2.46 35.64 -11.25
CA LEU A 21 2.21 36.48 -10.08
C LEU A 21 2.66 37.93 -10.31
N GLN A 22 3.80 38.12 -10.97
CA GLN A 22 4.39 39.44 -11.18
C GLN A 22 3.71 40.21 -12.30
N GLN A 23 3.37 39.55 -13.41
CA GLN A 23 2.99 40.21 -14.66
C GLN A 23 1.51 40.04 -15.03
N GLN A 24 0.88 38.91 -14.68
CA GLN A 24 -0.46 38.57 -15.16
C GLN A 24 -1.53 38.71 -14.07
N TRP A 25 -1.18 38.46 -12.80
CA TRP A 25 -2.12 38.65 -11.71
C TRP A 25 -2.34 40.15 -11.43
N GLU A 26 -3.50 40.64 -11.87
CA GLU A 26 -3.95 42.01 -11.69
C GLU A 26 -4.60 42.19 -10.32
N ILE A 27 -4.16 43.22 -9.60
CA ILE A 27 -4.74 43.63 -8.34
C ILE A 27 -4.68 45.14 -8.21
N ASP A 28 -5.80 45.76 -7.84
CA ASP A 28 -5.90 47.19 -7.60
C ASP A 28 -5.16 47.55 -6.30
N CYS A 29 -3.88 47.87 -6.45
CA CYS A 29 -2.99 48.25 -5.36
C CYS A 29 -2.22 49.53 -5.73
N ASN A 30 -1.81 50.28 -4.72
CA ASN A 30 -1.06 51.51 -4.92
C ASN A 30 0.37 51.24 -5.42
N GLN A 31 1.01 50.21 -4.86
CA GLN A 31 2.35 49.81 -5.26
C GLN A 31 2.50 48.29 -5.23
N LYS A 32 2.84 47.71 -6.39
CA LYS A 32 3.27 46.31 -6.55
C LYS A 32 4.78 46.27 -6.76
N LYS A 33 5.55 46.04 -5.69
CA LYS A 33 7.01 45.93 -5.77
C LYS A 33 7.39 44.48 -6.07
N LEU A 34 8.02 44.26 -7.22
CA LEU A 34 8.55 42.96 -7.60
C LEU A 34 9.77 42.61 -6.73
N THR A 35 9.89 41.33 -6.37
CA THR A 35 11.05 40.78 -5.65
C THR A 35 11.58 39.56 -6.38
N ARG A 36 12.73 39.02 -5.97
CA ARG A 36 13.32 37.84 -6.64
C ARG A 36 12.40 36.61 -6.63
N GLN A 37 11.59 36.45 -5.59
CA GLN A 37 10.79 35.24 -5.35
C GLN A 37 9.32 35.56 -5.01
N GLY A 38 8.78 36.67 -5.53
CA GLY A 38 7.39 37.05 -5.27
C GLY A 38 7.16 38.55 -5.40
N VAL A 39 6.25 39.11 -4.61
CA VAL A 39 5.87 40.54 -4.66
C VAL A 39 5.55 41.10 -3.28
N ARG A 40 5.69 42.43 -3.13
CA ARG A 40 5.16 43.19 -1.99
C ARG A 40 4.08 44.15 -2.48
N LEU A 41 2.95 44.18 -1.79
CA LEU A 41 1.79 45.00 -2.15
C LEU A 41 1.50 46.02 -1.07
N GLN A 42 1.33 47.28 -1.47
CA GLN A 42 0.85 48.37 -0.63
C GLN A 42 -0.45 48.92 -1.20
N PHE A 43 -1.39 49.26 -0.32
CA PHE A 43 -2.70 49.78 -0.69
C PHE A 43 -2.95 51.13 -0.05
N ILE A 44 -3.75 51.96 -0.71
CA ILE A 44 -4.08 53.32 -0.26
C ILE A 44 -4.73 53.25 1.14
N ASN A 45 -4.33 54.15 2.03
CA ASN A 45 -4.85 54.26 3.40
C ASN A 45 -4.71 52.98 4.26
N THR A 46 -3.83 52.05 3.89
CA THR A 46 -3.52 50.87 4.70
C THR A 46 -2.13 51.01 5.35
N PRO A 47 -2.01 51.00 6.68
CA PRO A 47 -0.71 51.12 7.33
C PRO A 47 0.02 49.76 7.31
N GLY A 48 0.94 49.55 6.36
CA GLY A 48 1.71 48.31 6.24
C GLY A 48 1.65 47.74 4.82
N GLU A 49 1.90 46.44 4.67
CA GLU A 49 1.95 45.79 3.37
C GLU A 49 1.66 44.29 3.44
N LEU A 50 1.35 43.70 2.28
CA LEU A 50 1.34 42.25 2.09
C LEU A 50 2.62 41.82 1.40
N SER A 51 3.28 40.80 1.94
CA SER A 51 4.45 40.17 1.33
C SER A 51 4.10 38.77 0.86
N ILE A 52 4.31 38.49 -0.43
CA ILE A 52 4.00 37.22 -1.07
C ILE A 52 5.31 36.56 -1.48
N PHE A 53 5.52 35.32 -1.06
CA PHE A 53 6.74 34.54 -1.31
C PHE A 53 6.39 33.23 -1.99
N ILE A 54 7.18 32.85 -2.99
CA ILE A 54 7.08 31.59 -3.71
C ILE A 54 8.42 30.85 -3.62
N TRP A 55 8.36 29.56 -3.32
CA TRP A 55 9.53 28.66 -3.34
C TRP A 55 9.11 27.30 -3.88
N SER A 56 10.09 26.43 -4.15
CA SER A 56 9.86 25.05 -4.58
C SER A 56 10.54 24.06 -3.65
N LEU A 57 9.92 22.89 -3.48
CA LEU A 57 10.45 21.72 -2.77
C LEU A 57 9.66 20.51 -3.28
N GLN A 58 10.24 19.31 -3.28
CA GLN A 58 9.56 18.07 -3.71
C GLN A 58 8.93 18.16 -5.11
N ASN A 59 9.62 18.84 -6.04
CA ASN A 59 9.14 19.03 -7.42
C ASN A 59 7.74 19.70 -7.50
N THR A 60 7.39 20.55 -6.54
CA THR A 60 6.19 21.40 -6.57
C THR A 60 6.53 22.84 -6.17
N THR A 61 5.58 23.76 -6.35
CA THR A 61 5.69 25.16 -5.98
C THR A 61 4.76 25.48 -4.82
N TYR A 62 5.23 26.29 -3.88
CA TYR A 62 4.49 26.74 -2.72
C TYR A 62 4.41 28.26 -2.69
N LEU A 63 3.34 28.79 -2.09
CA LEU A 63 3.17 30.23 -1.90
C LEU A 63 2.71 30.54 -0.48
N LYS A 64 3.33 31.54 0.14
CA LYS A 64 2.88 32.16 1.39
C LYS A 64 2.58 33.63 1.22
N VAL A 65 1.56 34.10 1.94
CA VAL A 65 1.23 35.52 2.08
C VAL A 65 1.35 35.90 3.54
N PHE A 66 2.11 36.97 3.79
CA PHE A 66 2.30 37.54 5.11
C PHE A 66 1.80 38.97 5.19
N ARG A 67 1.13 39.27 6.29
CA ARG A 67 0.77 40.62 6.72
C ARG A 67 1.95 41.23 7.46
N TRP A 68 2.41 42.40 7.01
CA TRP A 68 3.49 43.15 7.64
C TRP A 68 3.01 44.52 8.12
N GLY A 69 3.48 44.95 9.30
CA GLY A 69 3.00 46.16 9.97
C GLY A 69 1.54 46.05 10.45
N ASN A 70 0.84 47.19 10.48
CA ASN A 70 -0.55 47.31 10.95
C ASN A 70 -1.59 47.07 9.83
N PHE A 71 -1.22 46.29 8.81
CA PHE A 71 -2.08 46.10 7.64
C PHE A 71 -3.43 45.48 8.06
N PRO A 72 -4.59 45.92 7.54
CA PRO A 72 -5.89 45.46 8.06
C PRO A 72 -6.15 43.97 7.80
N ALA A 73 -6.44 43.20 8.85
CA ALA A 73 -6.58 41.75 8.76
C ALA A 73 -7.73 41.30 7.83
N SER A 74 -8.90 41.93 7.92
CA SER A 74 -10.06 41.59 7.08
C SER A 74 -9.79 41.86 5.59
N PHE A 75 -9.04 42.92 5.29
CA PHE A 75 -8.64 43.24 3.93
C PHE A 75 -7.58 42.27 3.40
N GLY A 76 -6.57 41.94 4.22
CA GLY A 76 -5.56 40.94 3.87
C GLY A 76 -6.17 39.59 3.52
N ARG A 77 -7.17 39.13 4.29
CA ARG A 77 -7.90 37.88 4.00
C ARG A 77 -8.63 37.92 2.66
N ARG A 78 -9.27 39.05 2.30
CA ARG A 78 -9.93 39.20 0.99
C ARG A 78 -8.93 39.13 -0.16
N VAL A 79 -7.80 39.83 -0.03
CA VAL A 79 -6.72 39.78 -1.04
C VAL A 79 -6.16 38.37 -1.17
N ALA A 80 -5.90 37.69 -0.05
CA ALA A 80 -5.43 36.30 -0.04
C ALA A 80 -6.42 35.32 -0.69
N GLN A 81 -7.73 35.49 -0.44
CA GLN A 81 -8.76 34.67 -1.08
C GLN A 81 -8.85 34.92 -2.58
N ASN A 82 -8.77 36.18 -3.02
CA ASN A 82 -8.72 36.52 -4.44
C ASN A 82 -7.48 35.89 -5.11
N LEU A 83 -6.31 36.03 -4.50
CA LEU A 83 -5.07 35.42 -4.99
C LEU A 83 -5.20 33.89 -5.10
N LYS A 84 -5.71 33.23 -4.05
CA LYS A 84 -5.95 31.79 -4.06
C LYS A 84 -6.85 31.38 -5.23
N TYR A 85 -7.99 32.05 -5.41
CA TYR A 85 -8.91 31.77 -6.51
C TYR A 85 -8.25 31.98 -7.88
N SER A 86 -7.53 33.09 -8.07
CA SER A 86 -6.83 33.37 -9.32
C SER A 86 -5.76 32.32 -9.64
N ILE A 87 -5.04 31.82 -8.62
CA ILE A 87 -4.06 30.75 -8.78
C ILE A 87 -4.74 29.44 -9.16
N GLU A 88 -5.85 29.07 -8.52
CA GLU A 88 -6.60 27.84 -8.85
C GLU A 88 -7.12 27.86 -10.30
N GLN A 89 -7.44 29.03 -10.85
CA GLN A 89 -7.80 29.17 -12.27
C GLN A 89 -6.59 29.12 -13.21
N ALA A 90 -5.47 29.71 -12.82
CA ALA A 90 -4.26 29.76 -13.65
C ALA A 90 -3.48 28.44 -13.66
N PHE A 91 -3.51 27.71 -12.54
CA PHE A 91 -2.76 26.48 -12.30
C PHE A 91 -3.68 25.42 -11.67
N PRO A 92 -4.73 24.98 -12.39
CA PRO A 92 -5.62 23.94 -11.88
C PRO A 92 -4.84 22.63 -11.71
N PRO A 93 -5.30 21.74 -10.80
CA PRO A 93 -4.75 20.38 -10.71
C PRO A 93 -4.80 19.68 -12.08
N SER A 94 -3.72 19.00 -12.43
CA SER A 94 -3.60 18.22 -13.67
C SER A 94 -3.17 16.80 -13.33
N TYR A 95 -3.77 15.82 -14.03
CA TYR A 95 -3.47 14.40 -13.87
C TYR A 95 -2.87 13.87 -15.17
N PRO A 96 -1.56 13.58 -15.20
CA PRO A 96 -0.90 13.13 -16.42
C PRO A 96 -1.46 11.80 -16.96
N GLU A 97 -1.68 11.78 -18.27
CA GLU A 97 -1.99 10.57 -19.03
C GLU A 97 -0.76 9.71 -19.25
N LEU A 98 -0.96 8.40 -19.39
CA LEU A 98 0.11 7.50 -19.78
C LEU A 98 0.46 7.77 -21.26
N PRO A 99 1.72 8.11 -21.62
CA PRO A 99 2.08 8.32 -23.02
C PRO A 99 1.84 7.08 -23.86
N GLU A 100 1.16 7.23 -25.00
CA GLU A 100 0.99 6.14 -25.96
C GLU A 100 2.29 5.95 -26.75
N ILE A 101 2.90 4.77 -26.61
CA ILE A 101 4.18 4.43 -27.24
C ILE A 101 4.08 3.14 -28.05
N ASP A 102 4.88 3.04 -29.12
CA ASP A 102 4.95 1.87 -29.99
C ASP A 102 6.33 1.18 -29.86
N LEU A 103 6.40 0.21 -28.95
CA LEU A 103 7.62 -0.55 -28.68
C LEU A 103 8.04 -1.49 -29.83
N SER A 104 7.27 -1.58 -30.93
CA SER A 104 7.70 -2.26 -32.14
C SER A 104 8.63 -1.42 -33.02
N LYS A 105 8.60 -0.08 -32.85
CA LYS A 105 9.36 0.87 -33.67
C LYS A 105 10.60 1.42 -32.96
N GLU A 106 10.56 1.54 -31.64
CA GLU A 106 11.64 2.14 -30.86
C GLU A 106 11.79 1.49 -29.47
N SER A 107 12.90 1.79 -28.81
CA SER A 107 13.14 1.33 -27.44
C SER A 107 12.24 2.07 -26.43
N ILE A 108 11.96 1.45 -25.28
CA ILE A 108 11.22 2.10 -24.18
C ILE A 108 11.93 3.38 -23.69
N PHE A 109 13.26 3.44 -23.81
CA PHE A 109 14.04 4.61 -23.43
C PHE A 109 13.81 5.78 -24.38
N SER A 110 13.89 5.53 -25.69
CA SER A 110 13.64 6.55 -26.71
C SER A 110 12.21 7.08 -26.63
N ALA A 111 11.23 6.18 -26.49
CA ALA A 111 9.82 6.53 -26.47
C ALA A 111 9.41 7.37 -25.26
N LEU A 112 10.00 7.09 -24.08
CA LEU A 112 9.65 7.78 -22.84
C LEU A 112 10.52 9.02 -22.55
N ALA A 113 11.67 9.19 -23.20
CA ALA A 113 12.59 10.30 -22.91
C ALA A 113 11.97 11.71 -23.02
N PRO A 114 11.06 12.01 -23.97
CA PRO A 114 10.40 13.32 -24.05
C PRO A 114 9.49 13.64 -22.85
N TYR A 115 9.01 12.62 -22.14
CA TYR A 115 8.05 12.74 -21.05
C TYR A 115 8.70 12.57 -19.68
N TYR A 116 9.61 11.60 -19.56
CA TYR A 116 10.24 11.17 -18.31
C TYR A 116 11.77 11.09 -18.44
N PRO A 117 12.44 12.24 -18.70
CA PRO A 117 13.85 12.25 -19.04
C PRO A 117 14.75 11.71 -17.93
N LYS A 118 14.47 12.01 -16.65
CA LYS A 118 15.30 11.47 -15.56
C LYS A 118 15.05 10.00 -15.34
N THR A 119 13.80 9.56 -15.44
CA THR A 119 13.43 8.15 -15.38
C THR A 119 14.21 7.35 -16.42
N VAL A 120 14.21 7.79 -17.68
CA VAL A 120 14.98 7.13 -18.73
C VAL A 120 16.48 7.12 -18.42
N HIS A 121 17.05 8.28 -18.09
CA HIS A 121 18.48 8.43 -17.80
C HIS A 121 18.96 7.50 -16.70
N PHE A 122 18.24 7.42 -15.56
CA PHE A 122 18.66 6.56 -14.46
C PHE A 122 18.31 5.10 -14.67
N PHE A 123 17.22 4.75 -15.34
CA PHE A 123 16.97 3.35 -15.71
C PHE A 123 18.02 2.81 -16.67
N GLN A 124 18.62 3.62 -17.54
CA GLN A 124 19.77 3.19 -18.36
C GLN A 124 21.00 2.80 -17.52
N LYS A 125 21.10 3.30 -16.27
CA LYS A 125 22.17 2.96 -15.31
C LYS A 125 21.81 1.78 -14.40
N ILE A 126 20.54 1.37 -14.35
CA ILE A 126 20.09 0.23 -13.56
C ILE A 126 20.37 -1.07 -14.34
N PRO A 127 20.98 -2.09 -13.73
CA PRO A 127 21.08 -3.42 -14.34
C PRO A 127 19.72 -3.95 -14.80
N ASN A 128 19.61 -4.36 -16.07
CA ASN A 128 18.36 -4.76 -16.72
C ASN A 128 17.26 -3.67 -16.71
N GLY A 129 17.65 -2.40 -16.65
CA GLY A 129 16.72 -1.28 -16.53
C GLY A 129 15.73 -1.16 -17.69
N GLU A 130 16.11 -1.55 -18.91
CA GLU A 130 15.16 -1.54 -20.03
C GLU A 130 13.99 -2.51 -19.79
N SER A 131 14.29 -3.71 -19.31
CA SER A 131 13.28 -4.72 -18.95
C SER A 131 12.43 -4.23 -17.77
N ALA A 132 13.06 -3.62 -16.75
CA ALA A 132 12.34 -3.05 -15.61
C ALA A 132 11.39 -1.93 -16.04
N LEU A 133 11.83 -1.00 -16.90
CA LEU A 133 11.00 0.11 -17.37
C LEU A 133 9.84 -0.36 -18.26
N LYS A 134 10.05 -1.35 -19.13
CA LYS A 134 8.96 -2.01 -19.88
C LYS A 134 7.90 -2.59 -18.94
N ARG A 135 8.32 -3.14 -17.80
CA ARG A 135 7.40 -3.69 -16.78
C ARG A 135 6.67 -2.60 -15.99
N VAL A 136 7.32 -1.48 -15.66
CA VAL A 136 6.67 -0.31 -15.06
C VAL A 136 5.55 0.18 -15.99
N TYR A 137 5.88 0.41 -17.27
CA TYR A 137 4.93 0.85 -18.28
C TYR A 137 3.76 -0.12 -18.44
N TRP A 138 4.03 -1.42 -18.61
CA TRP A 138 3.01 -2.46 -18.74
C TRP A 138 2.06 -2.51 -17.52
N TRP A 139 2.62 -2.40 -16.31
CA TRP A 139 1.81 -2.47 -15.09
C TRP A 139 0.91 -1.23 -14.94
N GLU A 140 1.44 -0.04 -15.20
CA GLU A 140 0.65 1.19 -15.19
C GLU A 140 -0.44 1.17 -16.26
N GLN A 141 -0.14 0.69 -17.47
CA GLN A 141 -1.13 0.54 -18.54
C GLN A 141 -2.30 -0.35 -18.10
N ARG A 142 -1.98 -1.53 -17.57
CA ARG A 142 -3.00 -2.48 -17.08
C ARG A 142 -3.80 -1.92 -15.91
N TRP A 143 -3.14 -1.26 -14.96
CA TRP A 143 -3.80 -0.61 -13.83
C TRP A 143 -4.79 0.46 -14.30
N ARG A 144 -4.35 1.37 -15.18
CA ARG A 144 -5.21 2.43 -15.73
C ARG A 144 -6.40 1.86 -16.50
N GLN A 145 -6.21 0.78 -17.26
CA GLN A 145 -7.30 0.13 -18.00
C GLN A 145 -8.41 -0.35 -17.05
N GLU A 146 -8.07 -1.07 -15.98
CA GLU A 146 -9.04 -1.59 -15.03
C GLU A 146 -9.72 -0.48 -14.20
N VAL A 147 -8.95 0.54 -13.79
CA VAL A 147 -9.48 1.68 -13.00
C VAL A 147 -10.44 2.57 -13.81
N ARG A 148 -10.26 2.66 -15.14
CA ARG A 148 -11.15 3.43 -16.03
C ARG A 148 -12.42 2.70 -16.39
N HIS A 149 -12.38 1.37 -16.47
CA HIS A 149 -13.53 0.54 -16.85
C HIS A 149 -13.95 -0.45 -15.76
N PRO A 150 -14.11 -0.02 -14.49
CA PRO A 150 -14.31 -0.96 -13.38
C PRO A 150 -15.70 -1.63 -13.36
N GLN A 151 -16.65 -1.10 -14.15
CA GLN A 151 -18.00 -1.65 -14.31
C GLN A 151 -18.10 -2.75 -15.38
N GLU A 152 -17.10 -2.85 -16.26
CA GLU A 152 -17.04 -3.85 -17.34
C GLU A 152 -15.72 -4.65 -17.23
N PRO A 153 -15.47 -5.32 -16.09
CA PRO A 153 -14.23 -6.05 -15.89
C PRO A 153 -14.14 -7.21 -16.90
N LYS A 154 -12.92 -7.52 -17.33
CA LYS A 154 -12.67 -8.64 -18.22
C LYS A 154 -13.14 -9.96 -17.59
N THR A 155 -14.06 -10.66 -18.26
CA THR A 155 -14.49 -12.00 -17.83
C THR A 155 -13.38 -13.02 -18.08
N VAL A 156 -12.73 -13.46 -17.01
CA VAL A 156 -11.67 -14.49 -16.99
C VAL A 156 -12.08 -15.75 -16.23
N ILE A 157 -13.10 -15.68 -15.39
CA ILE A 157 -13.71 -16.82 -14.70
C ILE A 157 -15.06 -17.13 -15.34
N LYS A 158 -15.24 -18.35 -15.82
CA LYS A 158 -16.47 -18.81 -16.48
C LYS A 158 -17.00 -20.05 -15.77
N GLN A 159 -18.31 -20.12 -15.56
CA GLN A 159 -18.96 -21.37 -15.14
C GLN A 159 -19.22 -22.26 -16.37
N THR A 160 -19.05 -23.57 -16.20
CA THR A 160 -19.34 -24.57 -17.22
C THR A 160 -20.08 -25.75 -16.61
N ALA A 161 -21.03 -26.31 -17.37
CA ALA A 161 -21.69 -27.56 -17.01
C ALA A 161 -20.87 -28.80 -17.40
N THR A 162 -19.83 -28.62 -18.21
CA THR A 162 -18.95 -29.70 -18.66
C THR A 162 -17.92 -30.03 -17.59
N GLU A 163 -18.00 -31.22 -17.04
CA GLU A 163 -16.97 -31.76 -16.14
C GLU A 163 -15.74 -32.22 -16.95
N PRO A 164 -14.53 -32.17 -16.36
CA PRO A 164 -13.34 -32.74 -17.00
C PRO A 164 -13.49 -34.26 -17.17
N ASN A 165 -12.88 -34.80 -18.22
CA ASN A 165 -12.94 -36.24 -18.55
C ASN A 165 -12.12 -37.12 -17.59
N SER A 166 -11.25 -36.52 -16.78
CA SER A 166 -10.39 -37.20 -15.81
C SER A 166 -10.44 -36.50 -14.46
N ASP A 167 -10.05 -37.23 -13.42
CA ASP A 167 -9.89 -36.65 -12.09
C ASP A 167 -8.88 -35.49 -12.12
N PRO A 168 -9.07 -34.45 -11.28
CA PRO A 168 -8.13 -33.34 -11.22
C PRO A 168 -6.71 -33.80 -10.92
N GLU A 169 -5.77 -33.32 -11.74
CA GLU A 169 -4.33 -33.56 -11.61
C GLU A 169 -3.79 -32.92 -10.33
N TYR A 170 -4.36 -31.77 -9.96
CA TYR A 170 -3.95 -30.98 -8.80
C TYR A 170 -5.09 -30.84 -7.79
N ASP A 171 -4.75 -30.74 -6.51
CA ASP A 171 -5.70 -30.30 -5.49
C ASP A 171 -5.80 -28.76 -5.48
N LEU A 172 -4.68 -28.08 -5.72
CA LEU A 172 -4.57 -26.63 -5.71
C LEU A 172 -3.78 -26.13 -6.91
N ILE A 173 -4.32 -25.12 -7.59
CA ILE A 173 -3.60 -24.35 -8.60
C ILE A 173 -3.46 -22.92 -8.10
N TYR A 174 -2.24 -22.45 -7.84
CA TYR A 174 -1.94 -21.07 -7.48
C TYR A 174 -1.61 -20.28 -8.73
N VAL A 175 -2.11 -19.05 -8.83
CA VAL A 175 -1.72 -18.11 -9.88
C VAL A 175 -1.15 -16.86 -9.21
N GLY A 176 0.13 -16.59 -9.45
CA GLY A 176 0.92 -15.56 -8.76
C GLY A 176 1.91 -16.17 -7.76
N GLY A 177 3.19 -16.05 -8.07
CA GLY A 177 4.29 -16.74 -7.40
C GLY A 177 4.94 -15.97 -6.25
N ALA A 178 4.76 -14.64 -6.15
CA ALA A 178 5.39 -13.84 -5.10
C ALA A 178 4.89 -14.23 -3.69
N LEU A 179 3.67 -13.83 -3.32
CA LEU A 179 3.09 -14.23 -2.04
C LEU A 179 2.47 -15.64 -2.08
N GLY A 180 2.05 -16.09 -3.27
CA GLY A 180 1.39 -17.38 -3.44
C GLY A 180 2.29 -18.57 -3.09
N VAL A 181 3.58 -18.52 -3.41
CA VAL A 181 4.49 -19.65 -3.17
C VAL A 181 4.64 -19.99 -1.69
N ILE A 182 4.57 -19.01 -0.80
CA ILE A 182 4.70 -19.20 0.64
C ILE A 182 3.58 -20.13 1.13
N HIS A 183 2.34 -19.87 0.72
CA HIS A 183 1.21 -20.71 1.09
C HIS A 183 1.18 -22.02 0.30
N ALA A 184 1.53 -21.99 -1.00
CA ALA A 184 1.61 -23.17 -1.85
C ALA A 184 2.57 -24.22 -1.28
N ALA A 185 3.76 -23.81 -0.83
CA ALA A 185 4.73 -24.70 -0.20
C ALA A 185 4.21 -25.32 1.10
N VAL A 186 3.53 -24.53 1.95
CA VAL A 186 2.90 -25.05 3.18
C VAL A 186 1.82 -26.08 2.87
N MET A 187 1.01 -25.85 1.83
CA MET A 187 -0.03 -26.79 1.42
C MET A 187 0.56 -28.05 0.78
N ALA A 188 1.60 -27.93 -0.05
CA ALA A 188 2.28 -29.09 -0.62
C ALA A 188 2.91 -29.96 0.48
N LYS A 189 3.55 -29.37 1.49
CA LYS A 189 4.07 -30.09 2.67
C LYS A 189 3.00 -30.81 3.50
N ARG A 190 1.72 -30.42 3.37
CA ARG A 190 0.58 -31.14 3.96
C ARG A 190 0.10 -32.34 3.12
N GLY A 191 0.73 -32.58 1.97
CA GLY A 191 0.43 -33.71 1.08
C GLY A 191 -0.53 -33.39 -0.06
N TYR A 192 -0.84 -32.12 -0.31
CA TYR A 192 -1.66 -31.72 -1.46
C TYR A 192 -0.84 -31.65 -2.75
N ARG A 193 -1.43 -32.03 -3.88
CA ARG A 193 -0.82 -31.84 -5.21
C ARG A 193 -1.00 -30.39 -5.62
N VAL A 194 0.09 -29.66 -5.75
CA VAL A 194 0.06 -28.20 -5.96
C VAL A 194 0.77 -27.84 -7.25
N LEU A 195 0.09 -27.05 -8.08
CA LEU A 195 0.68 -26.33 -9.20
C LEU A 195 0.75 -24.84 -8.88
N LEU A 196 1.84 -24.18 -9.24
CA LEU A 196 1.98 -22.72 -9.15
C LEU A 196 2.33 -22.14 -10.53
N LEU A 197 1.50 -21.22 -11.01
CA LEU A 197 1.73 -20.43 -12.22
C LEU A 197 2.31 -19.07 -11.83
N GLU A 198 3.42 -18.69 -12.44
CA GLU A 198 4.03 -17.37 -12.32
C GLU A 198 4.31 -16.80 -13.71
N ARG A 199 3.94 -15.55 -13.93
CA ARG A 199 4.07 -14.87 -15.21
C ARG A 199 5.53 -14.52 -15.53
N LEU A 200 6.35 -14.32 -14.51
CA LEU A 200 7.77 -13.95 -14.62
C LEU A 200 8.66 -15.18 -14.42
N PRO A 201 9.97 -15.08 -14.65
CA PRO A 201 10.90 -16.08 -14.16
C PRO A 201 10.75 -16.23 -12.64
N PHE A 202 10.58 -17.45 -12.16
CA PHE A 202 10.29 -17.70 -10.75
C PHE A 202 11.47 -17.27 -9.85
N GLY A 203 11.14 -16.89 -8.61
CA GLY A 203 12.15 -16.47 -7.62
C GLY A 203 12.55 -15.01 -7.70
N ARG A 204 11.93 -14.21 -8.58
CA ARG A 204 12.15 -12.77 -8.68
C ARG A 204 11.08 -11.98 -7.96
N MET A 205 11.50 -10.89 -7.30
CA MET A 205 10.60 -9.98 -6.59
C MET A 205 10.81 -8.54 -7.04
N ASN A 206 9.75 -7.72 -7.04
CA ASN A 206 9.85 -6.30 -7.40
C ASN A 206 10.12 -5.36 -6.23
N ARG A 207 9.92 -5.84 -5.01
CA ARG A 207 10.04 -5.07 -3.78
C ARG A 207 10.70 -5.95 -2.74
N GLU A 208 11.56 -5.37 -1.93
CA GLU A 208 12.13 -6.04 -0.79
C GLU A 208 11.10 -6.18 0.35
N TRP A 209 11.29 -7.18 1.18
CA TRP A 209 10.44 -7.45 2.33
C TRP A 209 11.15 -7.17 3.63
N ASN A 210 10.43 -6.47 4.50
CA ASN A 210 10.82 -6.25 5.87
C ASN A 210 9.84 -6.93 6.82
N ILE A 211 10.35 -7.45 7.94
CA ILE A 211 9.57 -8.15 8.96
C ILE A 211 10.23 -7.99 10.33
N SER A 212 9.57 -8.45 11.39
CA SER A 212 10.18 -8.65 12.70
C SER A 212 10.39 -10.14 13.00
N ARG A 213 11.37 -10.48 13.85
CA ARG A 213 11.59 -11.89 14.29
C ARG A 213 10.31 -12.53 14.80
N GLN A 214 9.53 -11.78 15.59
CA GLN A 214 8.27 -12.24 16.15
C GLN A 214 7.21 -12.59 15.09
N GLU A 215 7.16 -11.85 13.98
CA GLU A 215 6.22 -12.16 12.90
C GLU A 215 6.72 -13.34 12.05
N PHE A 216 8.02 -13.42 11.77
CA PHE A 216 8.60 -14.53 11.00
C PHE A 216 8.44 -15.88 11.72
N GLN A 217 8.37 -15.88 13.05
CA GLN A 217 8.13 -17.09 13.86
C GLN A 217 6.92 -17.91 13.38
N ALA A 218 5.89 -17.28 12.79
CA ALA A 218 4.74 -17.98 12.24
C ALA A 218 5.12 -18.97 11.11
N LEU A 219 6.14 -18.65 10.31
CA LEU A 219 6.64 -19.55 9.25
C LEU A 219 7.42 -20.73 9.82
N ILE A 220 8.12 -20.52 10.94
CA ILE A 220 8.85 -21.57 11.66
C ILE A 220 7.87 -22.51 12.36
N ASP A 221 6.86 -21.94 13.04
CA ASP A 221 5.82 -22.70 13.73
C ASP A 221 4.97 -23.54 12.74
N LEU A 222 4.83 -23.10 11.49
CA LEU A 222 4.21 -23.87 10.40
C LEU A 222 5.14 -24.93 9.79
N GLY A 223 6.39 -24.99 10.22
CA GLY A 223 7.41 -25.89 9.69
C GLY A 223 7.82 -25.57 8.24
N LEU A 224 7.53 -24.37 7.74
CA LEU A 224 8.00 -23.96 6.41
C LEU A 224 9.49 -23.65 6.47
N PHE A 225 9.93 -22.88 7.47
CA PHE A 225 11.33 -22.54 7.70
C PHE A 225 11.83 -23.18 9.00
N THR A 226 13.12 -23.47 9.05
CA THR A 226 13.87 -23.68 10.31
C THR A 226 14.44 -22.34 10.80
N GLU A 227 14.86 -22.28 12.07
CA GLU A 227 15.58 -21.12 12.60
C GLU A 227 16.85 -20.82 11.79
N ALA A 228 17.61 -21.86 11.41
CA ALA A 228 18.81 -21.71 10.60
C ALA A 228 18.52 -21.17 9.18
N GLU A 229 17.45 -21.64 8.55
CA GLU A 229 17.00 -21.09 7.26
C GLU A 229 16.54 -19.65 7.39
N PHE A 230 15.90 -19.27 8.50
CA PHE A 230 15.55 -17.87 8.77
C PHE A 230 16.78 -17.00 8.86
N GLU A 231 17.77 -17.35 9.69
CA GLU A 231 19.03 -16.59 9.78
C GLU A 231 19.72 -16.47 8.42
N ALA A 232 19.66 -17.52 7.60
CA ALA A 232 20.26 -17.50 6.27
C ALA A 232 19.56 -16.54 5.30
N VAL A 233 18.29 -16.20 5.49
CA VAL A 233 17.57 -15.26 4.60
C VAL A 233 17.55 -13.82 5.12
N ILE A 234 18.10 -13.55 6.30
CA ILE A 234 18.27 -12.19 6.80
C ILE A 234 19.36 -11.50 5.99
N ALA A 235 18.99 -10.46 5.25
CA ALA A 235 19.94 -9.56 4.60
C ALA A 235 20.57 -8.61 5.63
N LYS A 236 19.73 -8.04 6.50
CA LYS A 236 20.16 -7.13 7.56
C LYS A 236 19.13 -7.08 8.68
N GLU A 237 19.60 -7.09 9.92
CA GLU A 237 18.83 -6.66 11.08
C GLU A 237 19.43 -5.34 11.57
N TYR A 238 18.62 -4.28 11.58
CA TYR A 238 19.06 -2.93 11.96
C TYR A 238 18.54 -2.53 13.36
N LEU A 239 19.17 -1.54 13.98
CA LEU A 239 18.96 -1.21 15.39
C LEU A 239 17.62 -0.52 15.65
N ASP A 240 17.27 0.48 14.81
CA ASP A 240 16.03 1.22 15.00
C ASP A 240 15.44 1.78 13.71
N GLY A 241 14.11 1.87 13.68
CA GLY A 241 13.34 2.44 12.59
C GLY A 241 12.64 3.71 13.05
N TYR A 242 12.72 4.76 12.23
CA TYR A 242 12.15 6.06 12.56
C TYR A 242 10.89 6.35 11.76
N ASN A 243 9.90 6.94 12.42
CA ASN A 243 8.71 7.49 11.78
C ASN A 243 8.63 8.98 12.11
N LYS A 244 8.69 9.83 11.09
CA LYS A 244 8.63 11.28 11.26
C LYS A 244 8.10 11.97 10.01
N PHE A 245 7.15 12.87 10.20
CA PHE A 245 6.56 13.63 9.12
C PHE A 245 6.96 15.09 9.22
N PHE A 246 7.18 15.73 8.07
CA PHE A 246 7.58 17.13 7.97
C PHE A 246 6.60 18.01 8.72
N ASP A 247 7.10 18.87 9.60
CA ASP A 247 6.26 19.74 10.44
C ASP A 247 6.78 21.18 10.49
N GLY A 248 7.64 21.54 9.53
CA GLY A 248 8.22 22.88 9.42
C GLY A 248 7.16 23.97 9.27
N ASN A 249 6.03 23.65 8.62
CA ASN A 249 4.88 24.54 8.44
C ASN A 249 3.67 24.19 9.32
N ASN A 250 3.81 23.20 10.22
CA ASN A 250 2.70 22.84 11.12
C ASN A 250 2.55 23.90 12.22
N PRO A 251 1.31 24.12 12.70
CA PRO A 251 1.09 24.82 13.96
C PRO A 251 1.92 24.18 15.09
N PRO A 252 2.48 24.95 16.04
CA PRO A 252 3.38 24.41 17.07
C PRO A 252 2.83 23.23 17.87
N HIS A 253 1.51 23.22 18.14
CA HIS A 253 0.83 22.14 18.87
C HIS A 253 0.53 20.89 18.02
N LEU A 254 0.81 20.91 16.72
CA LEU A 254 0.64 19.79 15.77
C LEU A 254 1.97 19.29 15.21
N LYS A 255 3.07 19.63 15.88
CA LYS A 255 4.37 18.99 15.70
C LYS A 255 4.39 17.70 16.52
N GLY A 256 5.04 16.67 16.00
CA GLY A 256 5.14 15.36 16.66
C GLY A 256 6.59 15.00 16.94
N ASP A 257 6.85 14.26 18.01
CA ASP A 257 8.17 13.69 18.24
C ASP A 257 8.48 12.58 17.22
N VAL A 258 9.76 12.23 17.08
CA VAL A 258 10.16 11.07 16.28
C VAL A 258 9.67 9.80 16.97
N LEU A 259 8.93 8.95 16.25
CA LEU A 259 8.53 7.65 16.77
C LEU A 259 9.59 6.60 16.39
N HIS A 260 10.14 5.97 17.42
CA HIS A 260 11.11 4.88 17.35
C HIS A 260 10.40 3.52 17.32
N THR A 261 10.84 2.61 16.45
CA THR A 261 10.23 1.30 16.25
C THR A 261 11.28 0.20 16.03
N PRO A 262 12.06 -0.17 17.06
CA PRO A 262 13.20 -1.09 16.91
C PRO A 262 12.80 -2.54 16.61
N ASN A 263 11.54 -2.90 16.82
CA ASN A 263 11.01 -4.25 16.60
C ASN A 263 9.94 -4.31 15.49
N VAL A 264 9.88 -3.30 14.62
CA VAL A 264 8.93 -3.23 13.51
C VAL A 264 9.70 -3.08 12.21
N LEU A 265 9.49 -4.01 11.28
CA LEU A 265 10.16 -4.02 9.98
C LEU A 265 11.71 -4.00 10.07
N ASN A 266 12.25 -4.33 11.25
CA ASN A 266 13.65 -4.18 11.61
C ASN A 266 14.59 -5.22 10.95
N ILE A 267 14.01 -6.22 10.29
CA ILE A 267 14.73 -7.21 9.50
C ILE A 267 14.39 -7.03 8.04
N ALA A 268 15.38 -6.67 7.24
CA ALA A 268 15.35 -6.79 5.78
C ALA A 268 15.66 -8.23 5.39
N LEU A 269 14.79 -8.83 4.58
CA LEU A 269 14.97 -10.18 4.03
C LEU A 269 15.57 -10.11 2.64
N ASP A 270 16.41 -11.08 2.30
CA ASP A 270 16.70 -11.42 0.92
C ASP A 270 15.46 -12.10 0.32
N SER A 271 14.60 -11.29 -0.28
CA SER A 271 13.29 -11.71 -0.79
C SER A 271 13.40 -12.79 -1.87
N GLU A 272 14.44 -12.72 -2.72
CA GLU A 272 14.68 -13.71 -3.78
C GLU A 272 15.12 -15.05 -3.18
N LYS A 273 15.95 -15.03 -2.12
CA LYS A 273 16.31 -16.23 -1.37
C LYS A 273 15.11 -16.83 -0.64
N VAL A 274 14.24 -16.02 -0.04
CA VAL A 274 12.97 -16.49 0.58
C VAL A 274 12.10 -17.19 -0.46
N LEU A 275 11.90 -16.59 -1.64
CA LEU A 275 11.13 -17.19 -2.72
C LEU A 275 11.75 -18.49 -3.20
N ARG A 276 13.08 -18.54 -3.37
CA ARG A 276 13.79 -19.75 -3.79
C ARG A 276 13.61 -20.88 -2.78
N VAL A 277 13.80 -20.64 -1.49
CA VAL A 277 13.60 -21.63 -0.42
C VAL A 277 12.16 -22.16 -0.42
N CYS A 278 11.17 -21.27 -0.57
CA CYS A 278 9.77 -21.69 -0.69
C CYS A 278 9.52 -22.55 -1.94
N GLY A 279 10.11 -22.19 -3.08
CA GLY A 279 9.99 -22.94 -4.33
C GLY A 279 10.69 -24.31 -4.29
N GLU A 280 11.85 -24.41 -3.65
CA GLU A 280 12.54 -25.67 -3.39
C GLU A 280 11.67 -26.58 -2.53
N LYS A 281 11.14 -26.09 -1.40
CA LYS A 281 10.24 -26.86 -0.52
C LYS A 281 8.94 -27.28 -1.21
N LEU A 282 8.41 -26.44 -2.10
CA LEU A 282 7.25 -26.79 -2.92
C LEU A 282 7.58 -27.98 -3.83
N ARG A 283 8.70 -27.94 -4.55
CA ARG A 283 9.14 -29.03 -5.45
C ARG A 283 9.51 -30.30 -4.71
N GLU A 284 10.21 -30.19 -3.58
CA GLU A 284 10.53 -31.32 -2.70
C GLU A 284 9.28 -32.05 -2.20
N ALA A 285 8.19 -31.32 -1.98
CA ALA A 285 6.89 -31.88 -1.62
C ALA A 285 6.09 -32.39 -2.84
N GLY A 286 6.68 -32.42 -4.03
CA GLY A 286 6.05 -32.90 -5.27
C GLY A 286 5.20 -31.86 -6.01
N GLY A 287 5.29 -30.59 -5.64
CA GLY A 287 4.62 -29.51 -6.36
C GLY A 287 5.34 -29.07 -7.63
N GLU A 288 4.60 -28.49 -8.56
CA GLU A 288 5.10 -27.99 -9.84
C GLU A 288 5.07 -26.47 -9.89
N ILE A 289 6.02 -25.89 -10.63
CA ILE A 289 6.09 -24.45 -10.89
C ILE A 289 6.17 -24.26 -12.40
N TRP A 290 5.16 -23.60 -12.98
CA TRP A 290 5.17 -23.09 -14.34
C TRP A 290 5.49 -21.60 -14.28
N ASP A 291 6.75 -21.26 -14.47
CA ASP A 291 7.19 -19.88 -14.58
C ASP A 291 7.12 -19.38 -16.02
N GLU A 292 7.22 -18.06 -16.18
CA GLU A 292 7.00 -17.39 -17.46
C GLU A 292 5.65 -17.72 -18.13
N THR A 293 4.66 -18.14 -17.35
CA THR A 293 3.33 -18.54 -17.82
C THR A 293 2.26 -17.56 -17.34
N GLU A 294 1.65 -16.86 -18.29
CA GLU A 294 0.61 -15.88 -18.03
C GLU A 294 -0.77 -16.54 -17.91
N PHE A 295 -1.49 -16.26 -16.82
CA PHE A 295 -2.88 -16.69 -16.68
C PHE A 295 -3.79 -16.00 -17.70
N VAL A 296 -4.62 -16.80 -18.38
CA VAL A 296 -5.56 -16.32 -19.40
C VAL A 296 -6.99 -16.33 -18.85
N GLU A 297 -7.47 -17.52 -18.47
CA GLU A 297 -8.82 -17.73 -17.95
C GLU A 297 -8.93 -19.03 -17.16
N ALA A 298 -10.04 -19.20 -16.43
CA ALA A 298 -10.40 -20.45 -15.78
C ALA A 298 -11.88 -20.79 -16.01
N ASN A 299 -12.14 -22.08 -16.23
CA ASN A 299 -13.48 -22.65 -16.39
C ASN A 299 -13.79 -23.50 -15.16
N ILE A 300 -14.88 -23.18 -14.47
CA ILE A 300 -15.28 -23.77 -13.19
C ILE A 300 -16.47 -24.68 -13.42
N SER A 301 -16.30 -25.97 -13.13
CA SER A 301 -17.36 -26.98 -13.10
C SER A 301 -17.77 -27.29 -11.65
N LYS A 302 -18.67 -28.26 -11.46
CA LYS A 302 -19.08 -28.66 -10.12
C LYS A 302 -17.96 -29.37 -9.37
N THR A 303 -17.10 -30.12 -10.07
CA THR A 303 -16.04 -30.95 -9.44
C THR A 303 -14.62 -30.44 -9.63
N ALA A 304 -14.39 -29.48 -10.53
CA ALA A 304 -13.06 -29.02 -10.88
C ALA A 304 -12.99 -27.57 -11.37
N VAL A 305 -11.76 -27.08 -11.52
CA VAL A 305 -11.40 -25.87 -12.25
C VAL A 305 -10.35 -26.21 -13.29
N THR A 306 -10.59 -25.80 -14.54
CA THR A 306 -9.60 -25.89 -15.63
C THR A 306 -8.99 -24.52 -15.85
N VAL A 307 -7.69 -24.40 -15.59
CA VAL A 307 -6.93 -23.15 -15.75
C VAL A 307 -6.19 -23.19 -17.07
N GLU A 308 -6.34 -22.12 -17.86
CA GLU A 308 -5.58 -21.92 -19.10
C GLU A 308 -4.50 -20.86 -18.86
N GLY A 309 -3.25 -21.23 -19.19
CA GLY A 309 -2.08 -20.36 -19.15
C GLY A 309 -1.40 -20.29 -20.50
N LYS A 310 -0.64 -19.22 -20.74
CA LYS A 310 0.16 -19.03 -21.94
C LYS A 310 1.63 -18.88 -21.57
N HIS A 311 2.45 -19.82 -21.98
CA HIS A 311 3.90 -19.75 -21.78
C HIS A 311 4.47 -18.64 -22.67
N LEU A 312 4.99 -17.57 -22.07
CA LEU A 312 5.40 -16.35 -22.77
C LEU A 312 6.58 -16.57 -23.74
N PRO A 313 7.60 -17.37 -23.44
CA PRO A 313 8.71 -17.60 -24.37
C PRO A 313 8.27 -18.32 -25.65
N THR A 314 7.44 -19.37 -25.54
CA THR A 314 7.04 -20.21 -26.70
C THR A 314 5.69 -19.82 -27.29
N GLN A 315 4.94 -18.94 -26.62
CA GLN A 315 3.57 -18.55 -26.96
C GLN A 315 2.56 -19.71 -26.97
N THR A 316 2.91 -20.86 -26.39
CA THR A 316 2.05 -22.05 -26.35
C THR A 316 1.06 -22.00 -25.19
N THR A 317 -0.17 -22.43 -25.45
CA THR A 317 -1.18 -22.62 -24.42
C THR A 317 -0.90 -23.88 -23.61
N GLN A 318 -0.99 -23.76 -22.29
CA GLN A 318 -0.94 -24.86 -21.32
C GLN A 318 -2.26 -24.91 -20.55
N LYS A 319 -2.68 -26.11 -20.15
CA LYS A 319 -3.91 -26.33 -19.39
C LYS A 319 -3.62 -27.19 -18.17
N ALA A 320 -4.19 -26.81 -17.03
CA ALA A 320 -4.12 -27.58 -15.79
C ALA A 320 -5.52 -27.76 -15.20
N VAL A 321 -5.81 -28.96 -14.70
CA VAL A 321 -7.09 -29.27 -14.04
C VAL A 321 -6.86 -29.48 -12.56
N GLY A 322 -7.54 -28.69 -11.74
CA GLY A 322 -7.41 -28.70 -10.28
C GLY A 322 -8.76 -28.79 -9.56
N ARG A 323 -8.74 -29.07 -8.26
CA ARG A 323 -9.96 -29.00 -7.42
C ARG A 323 -10.32 -27.57 -7.04
N LEU A 324 -9.31 -26.71 -6.84
CA LEU A 324 -9.46 -25.33 -6.38
C LEU A 324 -8.37 -24.42 -6.98
N LEU A 325 -8.78 -23.26 -7.47
CA LEU A 325 -7.92 -22.17 -7.94
C LEU A 325 -7.67 -21.17 -6.80
N ILE A 326 -6.40 -20.85 -6.55
CA ILE A 326 -5.98 -19.78 -5.64
C ILE A 326 -5.48 -18.59 -6.44
N ASP A 327 -6.21 -17.48 -6.39
CA ASP A 327 -5.79 -16.20 -6.97
C ASP A 327 -4.84 -15.47 -6.02
N ALA A 328 -3.56 -15.43 -6.39
CA ALA A 328 -2.49 -14.73 -5.68
C ALA A 328 -1.76 -13.72 -6.59
N MET A 329 -2.43 -13.22 -7.64
CA MET A 329 -1.83 -12.30 -8.63
C MET A 329 -1.66 -10.85 -8.12
N GLY A 330 -2.11 -10.56 -6.90
CA GLY A 330 -2.04 -9.25 -6.29
C GLY A 330 -2.92 -8.20 -6.97
N SER A 331 -2.46 -6.95 -7.00
CA SER A 331 -3.19 -5.82 -7.59
C SER A 331 -3.42 -5.93 -9.10
N ALA A 332 -2.69 -6.82 -9.79
CA ALA A 332 -2.86 -7.09 -11.22
C ALA A 332 -3.94 -8.15 -11.53
N SER A 333 -4.59 -8.71 -10.51
CA SER A 333 -5.57 -9.80 -10.67
C SER A 333 -6.82 -9.36 -11.43
N PRO A 334 -7.09 -9.88 -12.65
CA PRO A 334 -8.36 -9.67 -13.33
C PRO A 334 -9.52 -10.37 -12.63
N ILE A 335 -9.24 -11.42 -11.83
CA ILE A 335 -10.25 -12.13 -11.05
C ILE A 335 -10.80 -11.22 -9.95
N ALA A 336 -9.93 -10.48 -9.25
CA ALA A 336 -10.34 -9.53 -8.21
C ALA A 336 -11.28 -8.45 -8.77
N TRP A 337 -10.97 -7.94 -9.97
CA TRP A 337 -11.83 -7.01 -10.71
C TRP A 337 -13.15 -7.64 -11.12
N GLN A 338 -13.14 -8.83 -11.71
CA GLN A 338 -14.37 -9.53 -12.09
C GLN A 338 -15.32 -9.77 -10.90
N LEU A 339 -14.78 -10.11 -9.72
CA LEU A 339 -15.60 -10.43 -8.54
C LEU A 339 -16.13 -9.19 -7.80
N ASN A 340 -15.46 -8.03 -7.90
CA ASN A 340 -15.75 -6.88 -7.03
C ASN A 340 -15.97 -5.54 -7.78
N GLY A 341 -15.74 -5.48 -9.10
CA GLY A 341 -15.95 -4.30 -9.94
C GLY A 341 -15.29 -3.03 -9.38
N ASN A 342 -16.06 -1.94 -9.28
CA ASN A 342 -15.62 -0.65 -8.71
C ASN A 342 -15.08 -0.69 -7.28
N ARG A 343 -15.24 -1.80 -6.57
CA ARG A 343 -14.71 -1.99 -5.22
C ARG A 343 -13.67 -3.10 -5.15
N ALA A 344 -13.10 -3.46 -6.30
CA ALA A 344 -11.89 -4.27 -6.35
C ALA A 344 -10.79 -3.67 -5.47
N PHE A 345 -10.63 -2.34 -5.48
CA PHE A 345 -9.78 -1.61 -4.55
C PHE A 345 -10.44 -0.27 -4.22
N ASP A 346 -10.53 0.14 -2.94
CA ASP A 346 -11.02 1.48 -2.57
C ASP A 346 -9.87 2.51 -2.50
N SER A 347 -8.63 2.04 -2.41
CA SER A 347 -7.40 2.85 -2.38
C SER A 347 -6.21 2.07 -2.94
N VAL A 348 -5.16 2.80 -3.29
CA VAL A 348 -3.90 2.22 -3.76
C VAL A 348 -2.73 3.07 -3.28
N CYS A 349 -1.55 2.47 -3.13
CA CYS A 349 -0.29 3.20 -3.04
C CYS A 349 0.57 2.90 -4.26
N PRO A 350 0.65 3.81 -5.24
CA PRO A 350 1.70 3.77 -6.25
C PRO A 350 3.04 3.89 -5.51
N THR A 351 3.89 2.87 -5.67
CA THR A 351 5.18 2.78 -4.98
C THR A 351 6.26 2.58 -6.02
N VAL A 352 7.30 3.40 -5.92
CA VAL A 352 8.52 3.31 -6.75
C VAL A 352 9.74 3.38 -5.85
N GLY A 353 10.91 3.06 -6.37
CA GLY A 353 12.12 3.05 -5.59
C GLY A 353 13.27 2.34 -6.27
N ALA A 354 14.35 2.14 -5.52
CA ALA A 354 15.46 1.33 -5.97
C ALA A 354 16.24 0.76 -4.78
N THR A 355 16.89 -0.37 -5.04
CA THR A 355 18.02 -0.83 -4.23
C THR A 355 19.29 -0.23 -4.81
N ILE A 356 20.07 0.43 -3.96
CA ILE A 356 21.33 1.09 -4.31
C ILE A 356 22.44 0.38 -3.55
N LYS A 357 23.55 0.10 -4.22
CA LYS A 357 24.65 -0.64 -3.62
C LYS A 357 25.56 0.22 -2.76
N ARG A 358 25.90 1.41 -3.25
CA ARG A 358 26.83 2.36 -2.64
C ARG A 358 26.79 3.70 -3.39
N GLY A 359 27.60 4.65 -2.94
CA GLY A 359 27.77 5.97 -3.57
C GLY A 359 27.18 7.13 -2.78
N PHE A 360 26.54 6.86 -1.64
CA PHE A 360 26.15 7.92 -0.72
C PHE A 360 27.38 8.50 -0.02
N PRO A 361 27.48 9.84 0.10
CA PRO A 361 28.55 10.46 0.86
C PRO A 361 28.56 10.01 2.34
N GLU A 362 29.74 9.96 2.95
CA GLU A 362 29.88 9.62 4.36
C GLU A 362 29.04 10.55 5.25
N GLY A 363 28.36 9.97 6.25
CA GLY A 363 27.53 10.70 7.22
C GLY A 363 26.14 11.10 6.71
N VAL A 364 25.81 10.85 5.44
CA VAL A 364 24.46 11.08 4.90
C VAL A 364 23.46 10.04 5.41
N TRP A 365 23.94 8.83 5.67
CA TRP A 365 23.14 7.74 6.19
C TRP A 365 23.98 6.82 7.09
N ASP A 366 23.31 6.19 8.05
CA ASP A 366 23.88 5.22 8.98
C ASP A 366 23.18 3.86 8.77
N PRO A 367 23.91 2.79 8.42
CA PRO A 367 23.36 1.47 8.09
C PRO A 367 22.72 0.74 9.27
N ASN A 368 22.80 1.30 10.47
CA ASN A 368 22.12 0.77 11.64
C ASN A 368 20.68 1.28 11.78
N TYR A 369 20.23 2.18 10.91
CA TYR A 369 18.93 2.81 11.03
C TYR A 369 18.16 2.86 9.71
N GLY A 370 16.83 2.73 9.83
CA GLY A 370 15.90 2.88 8.71
C GLY A 370 14.91 4.02 8.91
N ASP A 371 14.41 4.56 7.81
CA ASP A 371 13.23 5.42 7.80
C ASP A 371 12.03 4.52 7.48
N VAL A 372 11.19 4.25 8.46
CA VAL A 372 10.00 3.40 8.27
C VAL A 372 8.91 4.19 7.57
N LEU A 373 8.62 5.40 8.04
CA LEU A 373 7.71 6.35 7.38
C LEU A 373 8.25 7.76 7.54
N ASN A 374 8.71 8.36 6.45
CA ASN A 374 9.26 9.71 6.46
C ASN A 374 8.60 10.64 5.44
N SER A 375 8.28 11.87 5.83
CA SER A 375 8.07 12.95 4.86
C SER A 375 9.02 14.10 5.18
N HIS A 376 9.61 14.71 4.13
CA HIS A 376 10.50 15.86 4.26
C HIS A 376 9.92 17.14 3.63
N GLY A 377 8.64 17.10 3.22
CA GLY A 377 7.90 18.19 2.61
C GLY A 377 6.40 18.00 2.76
N ASP A 378 5.67 19.07 2.47
CA ASP A 378 4.21 19.11 2.48
C ASP A 378 3.63 18.53 1.19
N ILE A 379 2.31 18.59 0.99
CA ILE A 379 1.66 18.07 -0.23
C ILE A 379 2.39 18.57 -1.50
N SER A 380 2.66 17.65 -2.43
CA SER A 380 3.30 17.88 -3.72
C SER A 380 2.47 17.31 -4.87
N ARG A 381 2.01 18.22 -5.73
CA ARG A 381 1.12 17.98 -6.89
C ARG A 381 -0.07 17.11 -6.51
N GLY A 382 -0.78 17.53 -5.46
CA GLY A 382 -1.93 16.81 -4.93
C GLY A 382 -1.62 15.46 -4.29
N ARG A 383 -0.39 15.22 -3.79
CA ARG A 383 0.00 13.96 -3.13
C ARG A 383 0.81 14.25 -1.87
N GLN A 384 0.58 13.53 -0.77
CA GLN A 384 1.54 13.52 0.34
C GLN A 384 2.58 12.43 0.06
N LEU A 385 3.77 12.84 -0.39
CA LEU A 385 4.87 11.93 -0.65
C LEU A 385 5.47 11.42 0.67
N ILE A 386 5.66 10.11 0.76
CA ILE A 386 6.23 9.41 1.90
C ILE A 386 7.38 8.52 1.40
N TRP A 387 8.47 8.55 2.15
CA TRP A 387 9.69 7.80 1.93
C TRP A 387 9.79 6.65 2.92
N GLU A 388 10.30 5.52 2.44
CA GLU A 388 10.89 4.49 3.29
C GLU A 388 12.34 4.29 2.88
N LEU A 389 13.20 4.00 3.85
CA LEU A 389 14.58 3.63 3.61
C LEU A 389 14.95 2.49 4.56
N PHE A 390 15.35 1.35 3.99
CA PHE A 390 15.74 0.18 4.76
C PHE A 390 17.20 -0.22 4.45
N PRO A 391 18.06 -0.38 5.46
CA PRO A 391 19.33 -1.07 5.31
C PRO A 391 19.14 -2.46 4.68
N ALA A 392 20.05 -2.86 3.81
CA ALA A 392 20.12 -4.18 3.21
C ALA A 392 21.53 -4.79 3.42
N THR A 393 21.88 -5.83 2.66
CA THR A 393 23.15 -6.55 2.78
C THR A 393 24.34 -5.62 2.54
N GLU A 394 25.42 -5.76 3.32
CA GLU A 394 26.64 -4.94 3.19
C GLU A 394 26.36 -3.42 3.28
N GLU A 395 26.71 -2.65 2.25
CA GLU A 395 26.47 -1.20 2.12
C GLU A 395 25.16 -0.89 1.38
N GLU A 396 24.42 -1.93 0.96
CA GLU A 396 23.18 -1.76 0.22
C GLU A 396 22.07 -1.21 1.11
N PHE A 397 21.14 -0.50 0.49
CA PHE A 397 19.85 -0.14 1.10
C PHE A 397 18.82 0.04 0.00
N THR A 398 17.56 -0.06 0.41
CA THR A 398 16.42 0.10 -0.48
C THR A 398 15.64 1.33 -0.07
N ILE A 399 15.39 2.22 -1.05
CA ILE A 399 14.61 3.45 -0.86
C ILE A 399 13.33 3.32 -1.64
N TYR A 400 12.21 3.64 -0.99
CA TYR A 400 10.89 3.73 -1.60
C TYR A 400 10.35 5.16 -1.53
N LEU A 401 9.57 5.54 -2.53
CA LEU A 401 8.70 6.70 -2.55
C LEU A 401 7.29 6.24 -2.91
N PHE A 402 6.33 6.61 -2.09
CA PHE A 402 4.92 6.28 -2.29
C PHE A 402 3.99 7.37 -1.76
N HIS A 403 2.70 7.24 -2.05
CA HIS A 403 1.66 8.04 -1.40
C HIS A 403 0.36 7.25 -1.33
N TYR A 404 -0.49 7.60 -0.37
CA TYR A 404 -1.85 7.10 -0.29
C TYR A 404 -2.66 7.74 -1.40
N HIS A 405 -3.37 6.93 -2.19
CA HIS A 405 -4.10 7.39 -3.36
C HIS A 405 -5.52 6.85 -3.42
N GLU A 406 -6.43 7.70 -3.88
CA GLU A 406 -7.80 7.31 -4.21
C GLU A 406 -7.83 6.65 -5.59
N VAL A 407 -8.48 5.49 -5.70
CA VAL A 407 -8.69 4.86 -7.01
C VAL A 407 -9.77 5.64 -7.76
N HIS A 408 -9.38 6.42 -8.76
CA HIS A 408 -10.26 7.30 -9.52
C HIS A 408 -10.02 7.20 -11.04
N PRO A 409 -11.05 7.14 -11.90
CA PRO A 409 -10.88 7.04 -13.37
C PRO A 409 -10.06 8.19 -13.98
N ASP A 410 -10.29 9.43 -13.52
CA ASP A 410 -9.59 10.63 -13.99
C ASP A 410 -8.17 10.75 -13.43
N ASN A 411 -7.87 10.08 -12.32
CA ASN A 411 -6.53 10.04 -11.72
C ASN A 411 -6.25 8.64 -11.17
N PRO A 412 -5.87 7.67 -12.03
CA PRO A 412 -5.70 6.29 -11.58
C PRO A 412 -4.51 6.08 -10.64
N GLY A 413 -3.57 7.03 -10.58
CA GLY A 413 -2.26 6.88 -9.91
C GLY A 413 -1.20 6.35 -10.87
N SER A 414 -0.06 7.02 -10.93
CA SER A 414 1.01 6.76 -11.91
C SER A 414 2.30 6.29 -11.26
N LEU A 415 2.94 5.27 -11.85
CA LEU A 415 4.29 4.84 -11.47
C LEU A 415 5.36 5.65 -12.21
N LEU A 416 5.13 6.03 -13.47
CA LEU A 416 6.11 6.81 -14.25
C LEU A 416 6.28 8.22 -13.68
N GLU A 417 5.19 8.92 -13.35
CA GLU A 417 5.26 10.22 -12.66
C GLU A 417 6.00 10.10 -11.33
N MET A 418 5.73 9.02 -10.59
CA MET A 418 6.38 8.75 -9.32
C MET A 418 7.89 8.50 -9.48
N TYR A 419 8.32 7.81 -10.55
CA TYR A 419 9.76 7.63 -10.81
C TYR A 419 10.44 8.94 -11.19
N GLU A 420 9.78 9.78 -11.99
CA GLU A 420 10.33 11.09 -12.34
C GLU A 420 10.49 11.97 -11.10
N ASP A 421 9.54 11.89 -10.17
CA ASP A 421 9.64 12.50 -8.84
C ASP A 421 10.73 11.87 -7.99
N PHE A 422 10.82 10.54 -7.93
CA PHE A 422 11.84 9.83 -7.16
C PHE A 422 13.25 10.29 -7.55
N PHE A 423 13.57 10.29 -8.85
CA PHE A 423 14.88 10.73 -9.32
C PHE A 423 15.09 12.24 -9.20
N THR A 424 14.02 13.03 -9.19
CA THR A 424 14.12 14.48 -8.97
C THR A 424 14.37 14.85 -7.51
N ILE A 425 13.70 14.15 -6.59
CA ILE A 425 13.59 14.55 -5.19
C ILE A 425 14.61 13.81 -4.32
N LEU A 426 15.13 12.65 -4.73
CA LEU A 426 16.09 11.88 -3.92
C LEU A 426 17.30 12.71 -3.42
N PRO A 427 17.89 13.64 -4.22
CA PRO A 427 18.93 14.55 -3.73
C PRO A 427 18.47 15.49 -2.60
N GLU A 428 17.20 15.90 -2.58
CA GLU A 428 16.62 16.72 -1.50
C GLU A 428 16.46 15.89 -0.22
N TYR A 429 15.99 14.65 -0.37
CA TYR A 429 15.77 13.72 0.74
C TYR A 429 17.07 13.26 1.40
N ARG A 430 18.07 12.83 0.59
CA ARG A 430 19.30 12.21 1.07
C ARG A 430 20.58 12.92 0.65
N ARG A 431 20.54 14.21 0.27
CA ARG A 431 21.74 15.05 0.03
C ARG A 431 22.83 14.34 -0.80
N CYS A 432 22.41 13.61 -1.83
CA CYS A 432 23.29 12.77 -2.64
C CYS A 432 23.44 13.31 -4.06
N ASP A 433 24.55 12.97 -4.70
CA ASP A 433 24.70 13.09 -6.15
C ASP A 433 24.26 11.77 -6.80
N MET A 434 23.15 11.84 -7.54
CA MET A 434 22.55 10.69 -8.23
C MET A 434 23.49 10.04 -9.24
N GLU A 435 24.43 10.81 -9.79
CA GLU A 435 25.39 10.32 -10.77
C GLU A 435 26.45 9.40 -10.15
N GLN A 436 26.70 9.52 -8.85
CA GLN A 436 27.67 8.71 -8.10
C GLN A 436 27.06 7.43 -7.52
N LEU A 437 25.74 7.26 -7.60
CA LEU A 437 25.05 6.09 -7.03
C LEU A 437 25.23 4.86 -7.93
N GLU A 438 25.65 3.75 -7.33
CA GLU A 438 25.66 2.44 -8.02
C GLU A 438 24.31 1.75 -7.82
N TRP A 439 23.48 1.78 -8.86
CA TRP A 439 22.14 1.20 -8.82
C TRP A 439 22.18 -0.33 -8.92
N LYS A 440 21.42 -1.03 -8.07
CA LYS A 440 21.26 -2.50 -8.14
C LYS A 440 20.05 -2.89 -8.97
N LYS A 441 18.90 -2.29 -8.65
CA LYS A 441 17.59 -2.76 -9.11
C LYS A 441 16.53 -1.69 -8.88
N ALA A 442 15.61 -1.54 -9.83
CA ALA A 442 14.41 -0.73 -9.67
C ALA A 442 13.34 -1.51 -8.89
N THR A 443 12.62 -0.84 -7.99
CA THR A 443 11.54 -1.45 -7.19
C THR A 443 10.22 -0.73 -7.37
N PHE A 444 9.13 -1.44 -7.62
CA PHE A 444 7.85 -0.78 -7.93
C PHE A 444 6.64 -1.69 -7.74
N GLY A 445 5.47 -1.06 -7.64
CA GLY A 445 4.18 -1.73 -7.72
C GLY A 445 3.05 -0.88 -7.17
N TYR A 446 1.83 -1.39 -7.36
CA TYR A 446 0.63 -0.86 -6.74
C TYR A 446 0.28 -1.70 -5.52
N ILE A 447 0.28 -1.08 -4.34
CA ILE A 447 -0.14 -1.75 -3.10
C ILE A 447 -1.62 -1.42 -2.86
N PRO A 448 -2.53 -2.40 -2.96
CA PRO A 448 -3.95 -2.12 -2.85
C PRO A 448 -4.41 -2.00 -1.39
N GLY A 449 -5.45 -1.20 -1.18
CA GLY A 449 -6.19 -1.10 0.07
C GLY A 449 -7.70 -1.14 -0.17
N HIS A 450 -8.44 -1.70 0.79
CA HIS A 450 -9.89 -1.85 0.72
C HIS A 450 -10.55 -1.41 2.03
N PHE A 451 -11.66 -0.68 1.90
CA PHE A 451 -12.36 -0.04 3.01
C PHE A 451 -13.55 -0.89 3.43
N SER A 452 -13.23 -2.01 4.09
CA SER A 452 -14.23 -2.96 4.54
C SER A 452 -15.09 -2.40 5.66
N VAL A 453 -16.41 -2.48 5.49
CA VAL A 453 -17.38 -2.22 6.57
C VAL A 453 -17.67 -3.47 7.40
N GLY A 454 -17.50 -4.65 6.80
CA GLY A 454 -17.74 -5.93 7.45
C GLY A 454 -17.22 -7.09 6.63
N LYS A 455 -17.33 -8.30 7.18
CA LYS A 455 -16.84 -9.54 6.53
C LYS A 455 -17.42 -9.70 5.12
N ARG A 456 -18.71 -9.45 4.90
CA ARG A 456 -19.35 -9.69 3.59
C ARG A 456 -19.14 -8.60 2.55
N ASP A 457 -18.40 -7.54 2.87
CA ASP A 457 -18.27 -6.36 2.00
C ASP A 457 -17.40 -6.60 0.75
N ARG A 458 -16.63 -7.69 0.74
CA ARG A 458 -15.77 -8.10 -0.37
C ARG A 458 -15.93 -9.58 -0.67
N ALA A 459 -16.10 -9.90 -1.95
CA ALA A 459 -16.02 -11.26 -2.45
C ALA A 459 -14.55 -11.67 -2.56
N VAL A 460 -14.15 -12.65 -1.75
CA VAL A 460 -12.79 -13.26 -1.79
C VAL A 460 -12.84 -14.70 -2.24
N ALA A 461 -14.03 -15.25 -2.49
CA ALA A 461 -14.21 -16.60 -2.97
C ALA A 461 -15.40 -16.69 -3.93
N PHE A 462 -15.28 -17.64 -4.84
CA PHE A 462 -16.33 -18.15 -5.71
C PHE A 462 -16.26 -19.69 -5.64
N ASP A 463 -17.20 -20.41 -6.25
CA ASP A 463 -17.11 -21.87 -6.30
C ASP A 463 -15.76 -22.28 -6.88
N ARG A 464 -15.00 -23.12 -6.15
CA ARG A 464 -13.66 -23.60 -6.52
C ARG A 464 -12.64 -22.50 -6.84
N LEU A 465 -12.82 -21.32 -6.25
CA LEU A 465 -11.88 -20.20 -6.38
C LEU A 465 -11.75 -19.46 -5.05
N LEU A 466 -10.52 -19.18 -4.63
CA LEU A 466 -10.22 -18.40 -3.43
C LEU A 466 -9.10 -17.38 -3.71
N ALA A 467 -9.30 -16.12 -3.34
CA ALA A 467 -8.27 -15.09 -3.40
C ALA A 467 -7.38 -15.09 -2.14
N LEU A 468 -6.09 -14.78 -2.32
CA LEU A 468 -5.09 -14.70 -1.26
C LEU A 468 -4.15 -13.50 -1.45
N GLY A 469 -3.60 -12.98 -0.36
CA GLY A 469 -2.69 -11.83 -0.38
C GLY A 469 -3.34 -10.56 -0.93
N ASP A 470 -2.58 -9.80 -1.72
CA ASP A 470 -3.02 -8.51 -2.27
C ASP A 470 -4.25 -8.64 -3.21
N ALA A 471 -4.50 -9.80 -3.82
CA ALA A 471 -5.71 -10.04 -4.61
C ALA A 471 -6.97 -10.08 -3.71
N ALA A 472 -6.84 -10.71 -2.54
CA ALA A 472 -7.89 -10.70 -1.53
C ALA A 472 -8.06 -9.32 -0.88
N CYS A 473 -7.02 -8.48 -0.86
CA CYS A 473 -7.03 -7.11 -0.33
C CYS A 473 -7.66 -7.02 1.08
N LEU A 474 -7.20 -7.89 1.98
CA LEU A 474 -7.66 -7.93 3.38
C LEU A 474 -6.58 -7.46 4.37
N GLN A 475 -5.45 -6.95 3.88
CA GLN A 475 -4.41 -6.35 4.71
C GLN A 475 -4.80 -5.00 5.30
N SER A 476 -3.99 -4.54 6.23
CA SER A 476 -4.14 -3.21 6.83
C SER A 476 -3.96 -2.10 5.80
N PRO A 477 -4.94 -1.18 5.72
CA PRO A 477 -4.84 -0.03 4.85
C PRO A 477 -3.92 1.05 5.43
N LEU A 478 -3.43 0.90 6.66
CA LEU A 478 -2.64 1.93 7.35
C LEU A 478 -1.13 1.76 7.09
N VAL A 479 -0.59 0.56 7.28
CA VAL A 479 0.87 0.32 7.18
C VAL A 479 1.23 -0.51 5.93
N PHE A 480 0.21 -0.96 5.17
CA PHE A 480 0.34 -1.60 3.84
C PHE A 480 1.34 -2.75 3.70
N THR A 481 1.55 -3.53 4.77
CA THR A 481 2.42 -4.71 4.75
C THR A 481 1.68 -5.95 4.21
N GLY A 482 1.54 -6.07 2.89
CA GLY A 482 0.90 -7.25 2.26
C GLY A 482 1.57 -8.58 2.67
N PHE A 483 2.91 -8.61 2.68
CA PHE A 483 3.70 -9.73 3.19
C PHE A 483 3.43 -9.99 4.67
N GLY A 484 3.70 -9.01 5.55
CA GLY A 484 3.49 -9.15 7.00
C GLY A 484 2.07 -9.59 7.37
N SER A 485 1.05 -9.03 6.70
CA SER A 485 -0.36 -9.43 6.86
C SER A 485 -0.60 -10.89 6.51
N LEU A 486 -0.04 -11.37 5.39
CA LEU A 486 -0.13 -12.78 5.00
C LEU A 486 0.51 -13.66 6.07
N ILE A 487 1.73 -13.35 6.51
CA ILE A 487 2.45 -14.16 7.50
C ILE A 487 1.67 -14.24 8.82
N ARG A 488 1.14 -13.11 9.30
CA ARG A 488 0.32 -13.05 10.52
C ARG A 488 -0.94 -13.91 10.45
N ASN A 489 -1.49 -14.11 9.25
CA ASN A 489 -2.73 -14.87 9.04
C ASN A 489 -2.51 -16.27 8.46
N LEU A 490 -1.26 -16.66 8.16
CA LEU A 490 -0.96 -17.84 7.36
C LEU A 490 -1.47 -19.12 8.04
N GLU A 491 -1.20 -19.31 9.33
CA GLU A 491 -1.65 -20.50 10.10
C GLU A 491 -3.17 -20.69 10.01
N ARG A 492 -3.92 -19.60 10.16
CA ARG A 492 -5.37 -19.58 10.05
C ARG A 492 -5.82 -19.96 8.64
N LEU A 493 -5.29 -19.28 7.62
CA LEU A 493 -5.67 -19.50 6.22
C LEU A 493 -5.43 -20.96 5.83
N THR A 494 -4.26 -21.49 6.19
CA THR A 494 -3.88 -22.87 5.96
C THR A 494 -4.80 -23.86 6.67
N THR A 495 -5.09 -23.66 7.97
CA THR A 495 -5.96 -24.58 8.73
C THR A 495 -7.39 -24.62 8.18
N LEU A 496 -7.94 -23.45 7.84
CA LEU A 496 -9.29 -23.34 7.28
C LEU A 496 -9.36 -23.95 5.88
N LEU A 497 -8.34 -23.73 5.05
CA LEU A 497 -8.29 -24.30 3.70
C LEU A 497 -8.10 -25.83 3.72
N ASP A 498 -7.22 -26.34 4.57
CA ASP A 498 -7.01 -27.78 4.79
C ASP A 498 -8.33 -28.47 5.19
N THR A 499 -9.07 -27.85 6.11
CA THR A 499 -10.41 -28.34 6.50
C THR A 499 -11.37 -28.32 5.31
N ALA A 500 -11.39 -27.26 4.52
CA ALA A 500 -12.28 -27.15 3.37
C ALA A 500 -11.95 -28.23 2.30
N LEU A 501 -10.68 -28.46 2.01
CA LEU A 501 -10.23 -29.46 1.04
C LEU A 501 -10.52 -30.89 1.48
N LYS A 502 -10.31 -31.22 2.77
CA LYS A 502 -10.56 -32.58 3.32
C LYS A 502 -12.02 -33.02 3.19
N HIS A 503 -12.94 -32.07 3.29
CA HIS A 503 -14.38 -32.33 3.30
C HIS A 503 -15.10 -31.82 2.04
N ASP A 504 -14.33 -31.52 0.98
CA ASP A 504 -14.79 -30.95 -0.30
C ASP A 504 -15.75 -29.74 -0.15
N LEU A 505 -15.50 -28.89 0.84
CA LEU A 505 -16.27 -27.67 1.10
C LEU A 505 -15.77 -26.53 0.20
N LEU A 506 -15.79 -26.75 -1.11
CA LEU A 506 -15.19 -25.88 -2.13
C LEU A 506 -16.20 -24.97 -2.84
N GLU A 507 -17.40 -24.83 -2.30
CA GLU A 507 -18.39 -23.83 -2.74
C GLU A 507 -18.08 -22.45 -2.11
N ALA A 508 -18.52 -21.38 -2.79
CA ALA A 508 -18.28 -19.99 -2.39
C ALA A 508 -18.63 -19.73 -0.92
N ASP A 509 -19.74 -20.29 -0.43
CA ASP A 509 -20.25 -20.14 0.93
C ASP A 509 -19.27 -20.61 2.02
N SER A 510 -18.59 -21.73 1.73
CA SER A 510 -17.62 -22.36 2.63
C SER A 510 -16.24 -21.73 2.45
N LEU A 511 -15.81 -21.51 1.20
CA LEU A 511 -14.54 -20.85 0.90
C LEU A 511 -14.47 -19.42 1.45
N ASN A 512 -15.58 -18.69 1.51
CA ASN A 512 -15.65 -17.38 2.15
C ASN A 512 -15.34 -17.39 3.66
N GLN A 513 -15.27 -18.57 4.30
CA GLN A 513 -14.77 -18.70 5.67
C GLN A 513 -13.22 -18.61 5.74
N VAL A 514 -12.52 -18.97 4.67
CA VAL A 514 -11.06 -18.93 4.54
C VAL A 514 -10.62 -17.51 4.21
N ARG A 515 -10.48 -16.67 5.23
CA ARG A 515 -10.13 -15.25 5.02
C ARG A 515 -9.30 -14.65 6.13
N ALA A 516 -8.50 -13.64 5.79
CA ALA A 516 -7.66 -12.89 6.71
C ALA A 516 -8.35 -11.66 7.33
N TYR A 517 -9.69 -11.52 7.19
CA TYR A 517 -10.39 -10.33 7.70
C TYR A 517 -10.28 -10.22 9.23
N GLN A 518 -9.99 -9.01 9.71
CA GLN A 518 -9.95 -8.62 11.11
C GLN A 518 -10.66 -7.26 11.27
N SER A 519 -11.64 -7.17 12.19
CA SER A 519 -12.41 -5.93 12.35
C SER A 519 -11.64 -4.82 13.08
N ASN A 520 -10.65 -5.19 13.89
CA ASN A 520 -9.72 -4.24 14.52
C ASN A 520 -8.80 -3.54 13.51
N VAL A 521 -8.57 -4.16 12.35
CA VAL A 521 -7.84 -3.59 11.22
C VAL A 521 -8.79 -2.82 10.32
N ALA A 522 -9.98 -3.35 10.04
CA ALA A 522 -10.95 -2.66 9.20
C ALA A 522 -11.26 -1.25 9.73
N VAL A 523 -11.39 -1.04 11.04
CA VAL A 523 -11.70 0.31 11.59
C VAL A 523 -10.62 1.38 11.29
N THR A 524 -9.39 0.98 10.92
CA THR A 524 -8.29 1.93 10.69
C THR A 524 -8.32 2.56 9.30
N TRP A 525 -9.17 2.09 8.37
CA TRP A 525 -9.16 2.58 6.99
C TRP A 525 -9.48 4.07 6.84
N LEU A 526 -10.21 4.66 7.80
CA LEU A 526 -10.48 6.10 7.81
C LEU A 526 -9.20 6.93 7.96
N PHE A 527 -8.17 6.40 8.65
CA PHE A 527 -6.88 7.06 8.72
C PHE A 527 -6.22 7.15 7.35
N SER A 528 -6.28 6.07 6.56
CA SER A 528 -5.75 6.04 5.18
C SER A 528 -6.45 7.07 4.29
N LYS A 529 -7.78 7.24 4.41
CA LYS A 529 -8.50 8.34 3.75
C LYS A 529 -8.03 9.73 4.21
N GLY A 530 -7.66 9.88 5.47
CA GLY A 530 -7.05 11.09 6.01
C GLY A 530 -5.58 11.31 5.61
N MET A 531 -4.95 10.35 4.93
CA MET A 531 -3.56 10.41 4.46
C MET A 531 -3.44 10.69 2.95
N MET A 532 -4.57 10.80 2.24
CA MET A 532 -4.61 11.05 0.80
C MET A 532 -5.27 12.40 0.50
N VAL A 533 -4.86 13.02 -0.60
CA VAL A 533 -5.59 14.14 -1.19
C VAL A 533 -6.64 13.56 -2.14
N PRO A 534 -7.96 13.80 -1.93
CA PRO A 534 -8.98 13.30 -2.84
C PRO A 534 -8.82 13.88 -4.24
N THR A 535 -9.15 13.09 -5.26
CA THR A 535 -9.05 13.56 -6.66
C THR A 535 -9.99 14.76 -6.86
N GLY A 536 -9.47 15.82 -7.47
CA GLY A 536 -10.20 17.06 -7.75
C GLY A 536 -10.26 18.05 -6.58
N LYS A 537 -9.59 17.77 -5.45
CA LYS A 537 -9.51 18.68 -4.30
C LYS A 537 -8.10 19.22 -4.10
N THR A 538 -8.04 20.44 -3.58
CA THR A 538 -6.81 21.06 -3.07
C THR A 538 -6.94 21.23 -1.56
N LEU A 539 -5.95 20.76 -0.80
CA LEU A 539 -5.90 20.90 0.66
C LEU A 539 -4.81 21.91 1.04
N PRO A 540 -4.89 22.53 2.24
CA PRO A 540 -3.75 23.23 2.83
C PRO A 540 -2.52 22.30 2.84
N PRO A 541 -1.33 22.78 2.43
CA PRO A 541 -0.21 21.90 2.13
C PRO A 541 0.22 21.02 3.30
N GLN A 542 0.19 21.58 4.50
CA GLN A 542 0.60 20.92 5.74
C GLN A 542 -0.45 19.96 6.33
N ARG A 543 -1.65 19.87 5.74
CA ARG A 543 -2.80 19.21 6.37
C ARG A 543 -2.53 17.73 6.68
N ILE A 544 -2.01 16.98 5.71
CA ILE A 544 -1.77 15.54 5.88
C ILE A 544 -0.66 15.30 6.89
N ASN A 545 0.45 16.01 6.76
CA ASN A 545 1.55 15.99 7.72
C ASN A 545 1.12 16.35 9.15
N ALA A 546 0.23 17.33 9.33
CA ALA A 546 -0.30 17.69 10.65
C ALA A 546 -1.16 16.57 11.25
N MET A 547 -1.96 15.87 10.44
CA MET A 547 -2.69 14.68 10.88
C MET A 547 -1.73 13.55 11.28
N LEU A 548 -0.75 13.26 10.43
CA LEU A 548 0.26 12.22 10.67
C LEU A 548 1.09 12.51 11.93
N ASN A 549 1.59 13.74 12.11
CA ASN A 549 2.31 14.13 13.32
C ASN A 549 1.43 14.07 14.58
N THR A 550 0.13 14.33 14.48
CA THR A 550 -0.80 14.14 15.61
C THR A 550 -0.82 12.68 16.05
N PHE A 551 -0.96 11.74 15.12
CA PHE A 551 -1.06 10.31 15.44
C PHE A 551 0.27 9.69 15.83
N PHE A 552 1.32 9.90 15.04
CA PHE A 552 2.63 9.31 15.31
C PHE A 552 3.35 10.01 16.46
N GLY A 553 3.15 11.31 16.65
CA GLY A 553 3.61 12.03 17.84
C GLY A 553 2.89 11.55 19.11
N LEU A 554 1.60 11.21 19.03
CA LEU A 554 0.90 10.53 20.13
C LEU A 554 1.53 9.17 20.44
N LEU A 555 1.81 8.36 19.42
CA LEU A 555 2.44 7.04 19.61
C LEU A 555 3.87 7.15 20.17
N ALA A 556 4.64 8.16 19.77
CA ALA A 556 5.99 8.41 20.31
C ALA A 556 5.97 8.70 21.82
N ASN A 557 4.87 9.25 22.31
CA ASN A 557 4.65 9.58 23.72
C ASN A 557 3.93 8.47 24.51
N GLU A 558 3.73 7.30 23.92
CA GLU A 558 3.18 6.11 24.57
C GLU A 558 4.30 5.09 24.87
N PRO A 559 4.10 4.15 25.82
CA PRO A 559 5.05 3.07 26.03
C PRO A 559 5.33 2.30 24.72
N PRO A 560 6.58 1.88 24.42
CA PRO A 560 6.94 1.28 23.13
C PRO A 560 6.05 0.12 22.68
N VAL A 561 5.62 -0.73 23.62
CA VAL A 561 4.70 -1.85 23.35
C VAL A 561 3.37 -1.41 22.74
N VAL A 562 2.90 -0.20 23.06
CA VAL A 562 1.66 0.36 22.51
C VAL A 562 1.83 0.68 21.02
N ALA A 563 2.92 1.37 20.67
CA ALA A 563 3.23 1.71 19.29
C ALA A 563 3.44 0.44 18.46
N GLU A 564 4.22 -0.52 18.97
CA GLU A 564 4.43 -1.81 18.32
C GLU A 564 3.12 -2.58 18.10
N THR A 565 2.26 -2.63 19.12
CA THR A 565 0.94 -3.29 19.03
C THR A 565 0.05 -2.62 17.99
N PHE A 566 0.07 -1.29 17.90
CA PHE A 566 -0.74 -0.56 16.95
C PHE A 566 -0.25 -0.74 15.51
N ILE A 567 1.05 -0.57 15.26
CA ILE A 567 1.65 -0.67 13.92
C ILE A 567 1.58 -2.10 13.38
N LYS A 568 1.68 -3.12 14.25
CA LYS A 568 1.52 -4.54 13.87
C LYS A 568 0.06 -4.99 13.78
N ASP A 569 -0.91 -4.07 13.68
CA ASP A 569 -2.33 -4.36 13.50
C ASP A 569 -2.98 -5.17 14.65
N ARG A 570 -2.41 -5.09 15.86
CA ARG A 570 -2.86 -5.84 17.04
C ARG A 570 -3.64 -5.00 18.04
N ALA A 571 -4.06 -3.79 17.64
CA ALA A 571 -4.80 -2.89 18.52
C ALA A 571 -6.12 -3.54 19.00
N THR A 572 -6.33 -3.49 20.31
CA THR A 572 -7.60 -3.92 20.94
C THR A 572 -8.61 -2.77 20.91
N TRP A 573 -9.89 -3.09 21.12
CA TRP A 573 -10.96 -2.07 21.17
C TRP A 573 -10.69 -0.98 22.21
N VAL A 574 -10.20 -1.36 23.40
CA VAL A 574 -9.85 -0.41 24.46
C VAL A 574 -8.68 0.48 24.03
N LEU A 575 -7.63 -0.12 23.46
CA LEU A 575 -6.46 0.62 23.02
C LEU A 575 -6.82 1.61 21.89
N PHE A 576 -7.57 1.16 20.90
CA PHE A 576 -8.03 1.97 19.77
C PHE A 576 -8.80 3.21 20.27
N ASN A 577 -9.81 3.02 21.12
CA ASN A 577 -10.62 4.13 21.62
C ASN A 577 -9.80 5.10 22.48
N ARG A 578 -8.88 4.59 23.31
CA ARG A 578 -7.98 5.42 24.11
C ARG A 578 -7.14 6.34 23.21
N LEU A 579 -6.54 5.79 22.15
CA LEU A 579 -5.71 6.55 21.21
C LEU A 579 -6.55 7.54 20.39
N ALA A 580 -7.72 7.12 19.90
CA ALA A 580 -8.63 7.98 19.13
C ALA A 580 -9.09 9.21 19.96
N LEU A 581 -9.47 9.00 21.22
CA LEU A 581 -9.88 10.10 22.11
C LEU A 581 -8.72 11.03 22.44
N LYS A 582 -7.51 10.50 22.65
CA LYS A 582 -6.31 11.33 22.85
C LYS A 582 -6.00 12.17 21.61
N ALA A 583 -6.02 11.57 20.42
CA ALA A 583 -5.79 12.28 19.17
C ALA A 583 -6.82 13.39 18.94
N ALA A 584 -8.11 13.11 19.17
CA ALA A 584 -9.18 14.10 19.05
C ALA A 584 -9.04 15.26 20.06
N LYS A 585 -8.50 15.00 21.26
CA LYS A 585 -8.20 16.04 22.25
C LYS A 585 -6.98 16.89 21.85
N MET A 586 -5.94 16.27 21.29
CA MET A 586 -4.72 16.97 20.83
C MET A 586 -5.00 17.84 19.62
N ASN A 587 -5.81 17.35 18.68
CA ASN A 587 -6.19 18.05 17.46
C ASN A 587 -7.70 17.95 17.23
N PRO A 588 -8.52 18.84 17.80
CA PRO A 588 -9.97 18.82 17.59
C PRO A 588 -10.38 19.05 16.13
N ALA A 589 -9.55 19.76 15.35
CA ALA A 589 -9.80 20.02 13.93
C ALA A 589 -9.72 18.75 13.08
N LEU A 590 -9.07 17.70 13.58
CA LEU A 590 -8.93 16.39 12.94
C LEU A 590 -10.28 15.82 12.47
N LEU A 591 -11.33 15.93 13.28
CA LEU A 591 -12.66 15.41 12.93
C LEU A 591 -13.23 16.13 11.70
N GLY A 592 -13.08 17.47 11.65
CA GLY A 592 -13.50 18.28 10.51
C GLY A 592 -12.67 17.99 9.25
N TRP A 593 -11.37 17.82 9.39
CA TRP A 593 -10.48 17.51 8.25
C TRP A 593 -10.73 16.11 7.68
N ILE A 594 -10.98 15.11 8.53
CA ILE A 594 -11.35 13.77 8.09
C ILE A 594 -12.70 13.81 7.37
N TRP A 595 -13.67 14.57 7.90
CA TRP A 595 -14.96 14.76 7.23
C TRP A 595 -14.83 15.42 5.85
N GLU A 596 -13.99 16.46 5.74
CA GLU A 596 -13.73 17.16 4.47
C GLU A 596 -13.12 16.24 3.40
N GLN A 597 -12.21 15.34 3.82
CA GLN A 597 -11.50 14.42 2.94
C GLN A 597 -12.36 13.19 2.58
N ALA A 598 -12.89 12.48 3.58
CA ALA A 598 -13.67 11.27 3.38
C ALA A 598 -15.08 11.54 2.83
N GLY A 599 -15.68 12.67 3.22
CA GLY A 599 -17.08 12.98 2.93
C GLY A 599 -18.07 12.15 3.75
N GLY A 600 -19.34 12.55 3.71
CA GLY A 600 -20.39 11.95 4.54
C GLY A 600 -20.65 10.46 4.25
N LYS A 601 -20.53 10.03 2.98
CA LYS A 601 -20.77 8.64 2.57
C LYS A 601 -19.77 7.69 3.22
N ASP A 602 -18.47 7.99 3.11
CA ASP A 602 -17.43 7.16 3.70
C ASP A 602 -17.43 7.28 5.23
N PHE A 603 -17.76 8.45 5.79
CA PHE A 603 -17.94 8.56 7.24
C PHE A 603 -19.03 7.61 7.77
N ILE A 604 -20.19 7.53 7.11
CA ILE A 604 -21.26 6.58 7.48
C ILE A 604 -20.79 5.13 7.35
N ARG A 605 -20.06 4.79 6.28
CA ARG A 605 -19.46 3.45 6.12
C ARG A 605 -18.47 3.14 7.25
N TRP A 606 -17.67 4.11 7.66
CA TRP A 606 -16.72 3.94 8.75
C TRP A 606 -17.43 3.71 10.08
N VAL A 607 -18.55 4.40 10.35
CA VAL A 607 -19.39 4.12 11.52
C VAL A 607 -19.82 2.64 11.53
N GLY A 608 -20.20 2.09 10.38
CA GLY A 608 -20.47 0.64 10.24
C GLY A 608 -19.27 -0.23 10.61
N SER A 609 -18.06 0.16 10.20
CA SER A 609 -16.80 -0.54 10.53
C SER A 609 -16.52 -0.51 12.03
N TYR A 610 -16.72 0.65 12.66
CA TYR A 610 -16.56 0.85 14.10
C TYR A 610 -17.60 0.05 14.91
N LEU A 611 -18.86 0.01 14.47
CA LEU A 611 -19.90 -0.81 15.08
C LEU A 611 -19.60 -2.31 14.93
N SER A 612 -19.14 -2.76 13.76
CA SER A 612 -18.70 -4.14 13.55
C SER A 612 -17.55 -4.50 14.48
N PHE A 613 -16.56 -3.62 14.65
CA PHE A 613 -15.45 -3.85 15.56
C PHE A 613 -15.90 -3.88 17.03
N THR A 614 -16.79 -2.98 17.42
CA THR A 614 -17.36 -2.95 18.77
C THR A 614 -18.14 -4.21 19.09
N PHE A 615 -18.97 -4.68 18.14
CA PHE A 615 -19.71 -5.93 18.29
C PHE A 615 -18.78 -7.14 18.34
N ASP A 616 -17.81 -7.25 17.43
CA ASP A 616 -16.83 -8.35 17.45
C ASP A 616 -16.00 -8.35 18.75
N ALA A 617 -15.66 -7.17 19.31
CA ALA A 617 -14.98 -7.04 20.59
C ALA A 617 -15.84 -7.56 21.76
N PHE A 618 -17.13 -7.23 21.76
CA PHE A 618 -18.09 -7.73 22.75
C PHE A 618 -18.26 -9.26 22.64
N ILE A 619 -18.45 -9.78 21.43
CA ILE A 619 -18.54 -11.22 21.19
C ILE A 619 -17.23 -11.93 21.59
N SER A 620 -16.07 -11.35 21.27
CA SER A 620 -14.78 -11.88 21.72
C SER A 620 -14.72 -11.95 23.24
N PHE A 621 -15.12 -10.88 23.94
CA PHE A 621 -15.16 -10.87 25.40
C PHE A 621 -16.00 -12.03 25.98
N LEU A 622 -17.17 -12.32 25.40
CA LEU A 622 -18.08 -13.37 25.87
C LEU A 622 -17.59 -14.80 25.58
N PHE A 623 -17.04 -15.05 24.39
CA PHE A 623 -16.80 -16.41 23.91
C PHE A 623 -15.34 -16.85 24.01
N ARG A 624 -14.37 -15.92 24.02
CA ARG A 624 -12.94 -16.28 23.94
C ARG A 624 -12.45 -17.18 25.07
N GLY A 625 -13.06 -17.08 26.26
CA GLY A 625 -12.62 -17.79 27.45
C GLY A 625 -12.89 -19.30 27.42
N TRP A 626 -13.83 -19.75 26.60
CA TRP A 626 -14.29 -21.14 26.62
C TRP A 626 -14.50 -21.74 25.22
N PHE A 627 -14.94 -20.96 24.23
CA PHE A 627 -15.33 -21.48 22.92
C PHE A 627 -14.19 -22.18 22.17
N PRO A 628 -12.96 -21.64 22.09
CA PRO A 628 -11.86 -22.32 21.41
C PRO A 628 -11.52 -23.69 22.02
N GLN A 629 -11.55 -23.77 23.36
CA GLN A 629 -11.27 -25.03 24.07
C GLN A 629 -12.42 -26.02 23.89
N TRP A 630 -13.66 -25.56 23.98
CA TRP A 630 -14.84 -26.37 23.69
C TRP A 630 -14.79 -26.91 22.25
N LEU A 631 -14.45 -26.08 21.28
CA LEU A 631 -14.32 -26.50 19.88
C LEU A 631 -13.26 -27.59 19.73
N LYS A 632 -12.07 -27.40 20.32
CA LYS A 632 -10.97 -28.39 20.31
C LYS A 632 -11.40 -29.73 20.95
N ASN A 633 -12.06 -29.68 22.11
CA ASN A 633 -12.51 -30.88 22.82
C ASN A 633 -13.55 -31.70 22.03
N ASN A 634 -14.29 -31.05 21.14
CA ASN A 634 -15.39 -31.66 20.38
C ASN A 634 -15.03 -31.94 18.91
N GLN A 635 -13.78 -31.74 18.51
CA GLN A 635 -13.31 -31.90 17.14
C GLN A 635 -13.66 -33.28 16.55
N SER A 636 -13.38 -34.36 17.29
CA SER A 636 -13.46 -35.74 16.79
C SER A 636 -14.81 -36.11 16.21
N TRP A 637 -15.91 -35.62 16.79
CA TRP A 637 -17.25 -35.83 16.25
C TRP A 637 -17.68 -34.68 15.34
N LEU A 638 -17.40 -33.42 15.72
CA LEU A 638 -17.97 -32.26 15.05
C LEU A 638 -17.43 -32.12 13.62
N GLU A 639 -16.13 -32.32 13.44
CA GLU A 639 -15.49 -32.32 12.13
C GLU A 639 -16.02 -33.45 11.26
N LYS A 640 -16.12 -34.67 11.80
CA LYS A 640 -16.55 -35.85 11.05
C LYS A 640 -18.03 -35.81 10.65
N ARG A 641 -18.92 -35.36 11.54
CA ARG A 641 -20.39 -35.38 11.30
C ARG A 641 -20.91 -34.10 10.66
N PHE A 642 -20.30 -32.95 10.97
CA PHE A 642 -20.78 -31.64 10.54
C PHE A 642 -19.62 -30.75 10.07
N PRO A 643 -18.91 -31.13 8.99
CA PRO A 643 -17.69 -30.44 8.56
C PRO A 643 -17.91 -28.95 8.22
N LYS A 644 -19.07 -28.59 7.64
CA LYS A 644 -19.42 -27.17 7.38
C LYS A 644 -19.60 -26.38 8.68
N LEU A 645 -20.16 -26.99 9.73
CA LEU A 645 -20.29 -26.36 11.04
C LEU A 645 -18.93 -26.26 11.75
N TRP A 646 -18.10 -27.30 11.64
CA TRP A 646 -16.73 -27.29 12.12
C TRP A 646 -15.91 -26.16 11.50
N LEU A 647 -15.92 -26.01 10.16
CA LEU A 647 -15.24 -24.93 9.45
C LEU A 647 -15.71 -23.54 9.93
N ARG A 648 -17.03 -23.35 10.08
CA ARG A 648 -17.60 -22.12 10.64
C ARG A 648 -17.17 -21.89 12.09
N GLY A 649 -17.10 -22.95 12.89
CA GLY A 649 -16.59 -22.92 14.26
C GLY A 649 -15.13 -22.48 14.33
N LEU A 650 -14.26 -23.04 13.47
CA LEU A 650 -12.86 -22.65 13.36
C LEU A 650 -12.73 -21.18 12.97
N SER A 651 -13.43 -20.75 11.91
CA SER A 651 -13.46 -19.37 11.44
C SER A 651 -13.90 -18.40 12.53
N PHE A 652 -14.94 -18.77 13.29
CA PHE A 652 -15.43 -17.99 14.44
C PHE A 652 -14.42 -17.95 15.58
N SER A 653 -13.80 -19.08 15.93
CA SER A 653 -12.74 -19.15 16.96
C SER A 653 -11.58 -18.22 16.64
N TYR A 654 -11.16 -18.15 15.37
CA TYR A 654 -10.14 -17.20 14.93
C TYR A 654 -10.62 -15.75 15.04
N ALA A 655 -11.84 -15.46 14.58
CA ALA A 655 -12.39 -14.10 14.64
C ALA A 655 -12.43 -13.53 16.07
N ILE A 656 -12.69 -14.37 17.08
CA ILE A 656 -12.75 -13.93 18.48
C ILE A 656 -11.39 -13.96 19.22
N THR A 657 -10.34 -14.51 18.60
CA THR A 657 -8.99 -14.62 19.20
C THR A 657 -7.96 -13.80 18.42
N THR A 658 -7.28 -14.40 17.44
CA THR A 658 -6.26 -13.75 16.61
C THR A 658 -6.82 -12.59 15.79
N GLY A 659 -8.08 -12.71 15.35
CA GLY A 659 -8.83 -11.63 14.68
C GLY A 659 -9.04 -10.37 15.53
N MET A 660 -8.72 -10.42 16.83
CA MET A 660 -8.77 -9.29 17.77
C MET A 660 -7.39 -8.86 18.28
N GLY A 661 -6.32 -9.21 17.55
CA GLY A 661 -4.96 -8.79 17.85
C GLY A 661 -4.25 -9.60 18.94
N LYS A 662 -4.83 -10.70 19.41
CA LYS A 662 -4.22 -11.55 20.44
C LYS A 662 -3.37 -12.66 19.83
N VAL A 663 -2.14 -12.79 20.31
CA VAL A 663 -1.27 -13.93 20.00
C VAL A 663 -1.78 -15.15 20.77
N ARG A 664 -1.89 -16.32 20.12
CA ARG A 664 -2.18 -17.57 20.81
C ARG A 664 -1.08 -17.82 21.85
N SER A 665 -1.45 -18.04 23.12
CA SER A 665 -0.47 -18.62 24.06
C SER A 665 -0.20 -20.04 23.59
N LYS A 666 1.09 -20.41 23.43
CA LYS A 666 1.49 -21.80 23.27
C LYS A 666 1.09 -22.53 24.55
N ASN A 667 -0.02 -23.26 24.52
CA ASN A 667 -0.36 -24.28 25.50
C ASN A 667 -0.32 -25.64 24.81
#